data_AF-A0A9P6FPU1-F1
#
_entry.id   AF-A0A9P6FPU1-F1
#
_cell.length_a   1.000
_cell.length_b   1.000
_cell.length_c   1.000
_cell.angle_alpha   90.00
_cell.angle_beta   90.00
_cell.angle_gamma   90.00
#
_symmetry.space_group_name_H-M   'P 1'
#
loop_
_entity.id
_entity.type
_entity.pdbx_description
1 polymer ?
#
loop_
_entity_poly.entity_id
_entity_poly.type
_entity_poly.pdbx_seq_one_letter_code
_entity_poly.pdbx_strand_id
1 'polypeptide(L)'
;MKSIVSLLYELPLQPHESPMDTDMTQIRSAIFYRYFNFFLKLLNRCRSKAIVRDLGPLKEYTIRALSNMLSANIETGLKYSLTMGYHEDDRTRTAFMQVLTNILKQGTEFAVLSESAMEDRYEKLIDLIASPDLTLVLSLCQVCPVSEIDDLAIVLLHVFESRGLAMPLLKAIIMKEVRETGKLDCESELFRRNCMATRLLTVFAKINGADYLKGTLQPLLQKLMTLPAQGSFELDPTRLGPDEDAAINAENLKHMAQVFLDTITESVAHVPNSFREVCCYLSQAVGERFPDAKFTAVGGFIFLRFICPAIVAPDSDGLLQAPIENVKVRRGLLLITKVIQNLANNVLFGAKEPFMTVLNTFLTTNIHKVTRFLGNISTMQPQIESSSMDPAHYRPIEVGDRSSLHRHLALNLERMSKDLTMKTSAELEEDKTYLATKRSFDTLSTLLAQLGPPPDRHRRDVVPVTLNMAPSIHQYHEFMRKNRGRTVDNLLKDGVFYEGGLSRERRPVFYFVMRKLSLDNVDLETIMYHVFMLLEPVMNKTFDLVVDVTGFGTSNEISDHNISQFFQLLPSDTAIGLCNLFFINVNTAFRRYTKGLSRQLTNRVAKRVIFPSSLMELSEYILPQELRLPKSTTNLETEQMVSIPGVHKLIPGLPPTPVQFKIGNEVIQIVMQKKQEIFVGMSCQYNDVYHISELDDISKAHSRGDDGEFFIIYEDGTMSMTFTSTKRDQIISAIAKTKQRFLAAKPPNYSARVIRPNDVPGTLLTMSMFNLSSPDSALRLASYNLLCALSDTFKFDTGNQLLNAKGLCIPTNNAPFIRRMSEMLARTESHLTLEFLTECFVGFQKTPRSLKPRCLEFVAPWLPNLAKYCRSSSDNHAGFAKTREIIKGLIEMTVNEPEIYGAMQDIIWSRSVDAGIGTVHAEKLGDTLVTLSSVSVSGKIISRLRKVISKTGLKTLPQLTEHSSWTEIGVLVRFCMNLSFNDTKDMLNFLPEICHIVTLLVATGASVVRSAVHGMVTNIVQALATTIPASEPNHSKLLELLQELSENKFRMLFGLSRSYSNSFVISPETLKDFNEPMPLSWLENICKALMEVIELGSPNNDAANAARARWMGLVTSTAFQFNPAIQPRAFVALGCLAREEVDDDLLYQILVALRGALGMFVESDCNLIMSIVMCLTNITANLPADSRYLQHMFWLGLSIVEIGHVPLFTCALELLQAVLKVLDTNGFFVDEPLDEVLLRARQPMLDVTKELDESVGLNFETHFSFGVAGA
;
A
#
# COMPACT_ATOMS: atom_id res chain seq x y z
N MET A 1 40.19 36.68 -4.69
CA MET A 1 39.61 35.65 -3.79
C MET A 1 38.88 36.22 -2.59
N LYS A 2 39.48 37.08 -1.74
CA LYS A 2 38.75 37.74 -0.64
C LYS A 2 37.44 38.41 -1.10
N SER A 3 37.48 39.21 -2.17
CA SER A 3 36.28 39.85 -2.75
C SER A 3 35.25 38.83 -3.26
N ILE A 4 35.69 37.69 -3.80
CA ILE A 4 34.80 36.62 -4.28
C ILE A 4 34.10 35.94 -3.09
N VAL A 5 34.82 35.71 -1.98
CA VAL A 5 34.23 35.17 -0.74
C VAL A 5 33.14 36.09 -0.21
N SER A 6 33.39 37.40 -0.22
CA SER A 6 32.40 38.41 0.20
C SER A 6 31.19 38.48 -0.73
N LEU A 7 31.39 38.37 -2.04
CA LEU A 7 30.29 38.38 -3.02
C LEU A 7 29.40 37.14 -2.95
N LEU A 8 29.96 35.99 -2.58
CA LEU A 8 29.21 34.72 -2.49
C LEU A 8 28.44 34.56 -1.18
N TYR A 9 28.61 35.47 -0.22
CA TYR A 9 27.86 35.44 1.03
C TYR A 9 26.39 35.77 0.76
N GLU A 10 25.48 34.87 1.14
CA GLU A 10 24.02 35.01 0.96
C GLU A 10 23.56 35.26 -0.50
N LEU A 11 24.34 34.82 -1.50
CA LEU A 11 24.00 35.03 -2.92
C LEU A 11 23.26 33.81 -3.54
N PRO A 12 21.94 33.88 -3.78
CA PRO A 12 21.22 32.85 -4.50
C PRO A 12 21.54 32.91 -6.01
N LEU A 13 21.84 31.76 -6.61
CA LEU A 13 22.10 31.66 -8.04
C LEU A 13 20.78 31.75 -8.81
N GLN A 14 20.65 32.76 -9.67
CA GLN A 14 19.48 32.96 -10.53
C GLN A 14 19.86 32.98 -12.02
N PRO A 15 19.03 32.40 -12.91
CA PRO A 15 19.19 32.55 -14.34
C PRO A 15 18.84 33.97 -14.80
N HIS A 16 19.34 34.35 -15.99
CA HIS A 16 19.20 35.70 -16.53
C HIS A 16 17.79 36.01 -17.09
N GLU A 17 16.93 34.99 -17.24
CA GLU A 17 15.55 35.06 -17.75
C GLU A 17 14.61 34.27 -16.82
N SER A 18 13.30 34.58 -16.81
CA SER A 18 12.27 33.98 -15.95
C SER A 18 11.43 32.89 -16.64
N PRO A 19 11.87 31.62 -16.72
CA PRO A 19 11.05 30.50 -17.18
C PRO A 19 10.13 29.94 -16.07
N MET A 20 9.13 29.14 -16.47
CA MET A 20 8.25 28.35 -15.59
C MET A 20 9.00 27.61 -14.46
N ASP A 21 8.38 27.52 -13.28
CA ASP A 21 8.97 26.97 -12.04
C ASP A 21 9.57 25.55 -12.19
N THR A 22 9.07 24.73 -13.10
CA THR A 22 9.55 23.35 -13.33
C THR A 22 10.92 23.27 -14.01
N ASP A 23 11.32 24.27 -14.79
CA ASP A 23 12.65 24.31 -15.46
C ASP A 23 13.72 25.02 -14.61
N MET A 24 13.31 25.77 -13.59
CA MET A 24 14.19 26.62 -12.78
C MET A 24 15.23 25.83 -11.97
N THR A 25 14.85 24.66 -11.45
CA THR A 25 15.73 23.81 -10.63
C THR A 25 16.87 23.19 -11.44
N GLN A 26 16.62 22.81 -12.69
CA GLN A 26 17.63 22.25 -13.60
C GLN A 26 18.65 23.31 -14.02
N ILE A 27 18.19 24.52 -14.35
CA ILE A 27 19.06 25.63 -14.74
C ILE A 27 19.92 26.09 -13.56
N ARG A 28 19.34 26.23 -12.36
CA ARG A 28 20.09 26.53 -11.13
C ARG A 28 21.16 25.46 -10.84
N SER A 29 20.83 24.19 -11.02
CA SER A 29 21.77 23.07 -10.84
C SER A 29 22.95 23.12 -11.82
N ALA A 30 22.70 23.48 -13.09
CA ALA A 30 23.76 23.63 -14.09
C ALA A 30 24.71 24.79 -13.78
N ILE A 31 24.17 25.94 -13.34
CA ILE A 31 24.95 27.11 -12.92
C ILE A 31 25.80 26.77 -11.69
N PHE A 32 25.19 26.13 -10.68
CA PHE A 32 25.87 25.68 -9.48
C PHE A 32 27.04 24.76 -9.82
N TYR A 33 26.82 23.73 -10.66
CA TYR A 33 27.85 22.77 -11.06
C TYR A 33 29.04 23.43 -11.76
N ARG A 34 28.80 24.46 -12.58
CA ARG A 34 29.87 25.21 -13.26
C ARG A 34 30.78 25.93 -12.26
N TYR A 35 30.21 26.66 -11.30
CA TYR A 35 31.00 27.36 -10.28
C TYR A 35 31.66 26.39 -9.29
N PHE A 36 30.97 25.32 -8.93
CA PHE A 36 31.50 24.24 -8.10
C PHE A 36 32.76 23.61 -8.72
N ASN A 37 32.72 23.26 -10.01
CA ASN A 37 33.88 22.75 -10.74
C ASN A 37 35.04 23.74 -10.82
N PHE A 38 34.76 25.05 -10.92
CA PHE A 38 35.79 26.08 -10.91
C PHE A 38 36.54 26.09 -9.57
N PHE A 39 35.82 26.11 -8.44
CA PHE A 39 36.44 26.08 -7.12
C PHE A 39 37.13 24.75 -6.81
N LEU A 40 36.59 23.62 -7.30
CA LEU A 40 37.25 22.32 -7.20
C LEU A 40 38.59 22.29 -7.96
N LYS A 41 38.62 22.81 -9.20
CA LYS A 41 39.87 22.97 -9.97
C LYS A 41 40.86 23.90 -9.26
N LEU A 42 40.38 24.96 -8.61
CA LEU A 42 41.22 25.88 -7.84
C LEU A 42 41.82 25.20 -6.60
N LEU A 43 41.00 24.43 -5.87
CA LEU A 43 41.44 23.59 -4.75
C LEU A 43 42.47 22.55 -5.20
N ASN A 44 42.34 22.03 -6.42
CA ASN A 44 43.30 21.12 -7.05
C ASN A 44 44.60 21.82 -7.48
N ARG A 45 44.53 23.07 -7.94
CA ARG A 45 45.72 23.86 -8.29
C ARG A 45 46.54 24.29 -7.08
N CYS A 46 45.89 24.50 -5.93
CA CYS A 46 46.58 24.72 -4.65
C CYS A 46 47.42 23.50 -4.19
N ARG A 47 47.37 22.36 -4.92
CA ARG A 47 48.14 21.14 -4.66
C ARG A 47 49.52 21.14 -5.31
N SER A 48 49.70 21.84 -6.44
CA SER A 48 50.93 21.74 -7.23
C SER A 48 52.08 22.48 -6.54
N LYS A 49 53.12 21.73 -6.17
CA LYS A 49 54.31 22.18 -5.41
C LYS A 49 55.24 23.18 -6.13
N ALA A 50 54.77 23.88 -7.16
CA ALA A 50 55.59 24.85 -7.88
C ALA A 50 54.95 26.25 -7.80
N ILE A 51 55.65 27.12 -7.06
CA ILE A 51 55.60 28.59 -7.08
C ILE A 51 54.67 29.24 -6.02
N VAL A 52 55.35 29.97 -5.10
CA VAL A 52 54.90 30.92 -4.06
C VAL A 52 54.62 30.40 -2.64
N ARG A 53 55.34 30.99 -1.66
CA ARG A 53 55.27 30.78 -0.20
C ARG A 53 53.95 31.21 0.47
N ASP A 54 52.92 31.64 -0.27
CA ASP A 54 51.68 32.28 0.25
C ASP A 54 50.37 31.60 -0.19
N LEU A 55 50.34 30.27 -0.35
CA LEU A 55 49.12 29.54 -0.77
C LEU A 55 48.18 29.15 0.39
N GLY A 56 48.61 29.24 1.65
CA GLY A 56 47.79 28.94 2.83
C GLY A 56 46.46 29.72 2.88
N PRO A 57 46.50 31.07 2.74
CA PRO A 57 45.30 31.89 2.69
C PRO A 57 44.41 31.55 1.48
N LEU A 58 44.99 31.16 0.35
CA LEU A 58 44.24 30.85 -0.87
C LEU A 58 43.36 29.61 -0.70
N LYS A 59 43.88 28.56 -0.04
CA LYS A 59 43.10 27.35 0.31
C LYS A 59 41.94 27.70 1.25
N GLU A 60 42.21 28.48 2.29
CA GLU A 60 41.17 28.90 3.25
C GLU A 60 40.10 29.78 2.61
N TYR A 61 40.47 30.73 1.75
CA TYR A 61 39.50 31.54 1.01
C TYR A 61 38.70 30.70 0.00
N THR A 62 39.29 29.66 -0.59
CA THR A 62 38.57 28.74 -1.49
C THR A 62 37.56 27.90 -0.72
N ILE A 63 37.92 27.38 0.46
CA ILE A 63 37.00 26.65 1.35
C ILE A 63 35.87 27.57 1.82
N ARG A 64 36.17 28.82 2.21
CA ARG A 64 35.14 29.81 2.59
C ARG A 64 34.24 30.20 1.42
N ALA A 65 34.77 30.37 0.21
CA ALA A 65 33.98 30.64 -0.99
C ALA A 65 33.02 29.49 -1.31
N LEU A 66 33.50 28.24 -1.24
CA LEU A 66 32.68 27.04 -1.40
C LEU A 66 31.61 26.95 -0.31
N SER A 67 31.96 27.25 0.94
CA SER A 67 31.01 27.24 2.08
C SER A 67 29.91 28.27 1.87
N ASN A 68 30.25 29.52 1.54
CA ASN A 68 29.27 30.58 1.29
C ASN A 68 28.37 30.25 0.09
N MET A 69 28.94 29.78 -1.02
CA MET A 69 28.17 29.38 -2.20
C MET A 69 27.21 28.23 -1.91
N LEU A 70 27.63 27.23 -1.14
CA LEU A 70 26.78 26.12 -0.72
C LEU A 70 25.69 26.56 0.25
N SER A 71 26.03 27.41 1.23
CA SER A 71 25.09 27.93 2.22
C SER A 71 23.94 28.72 1.58
N ALA A 72 24.22 29.48 0.52
CA ALA A 72 23.21 30.26 -0.20
C ALA A 72 22.40 29.43 -1.22
N ASN A 73 22.80 28.19 -1.51
CA ASN A 73 22.23 27.36 -2.59
C ASN A 73 22.07 25.88 -2.17
N ILE A 74 21.60 25.62 -0.93
CA ILE A 74 21.58 24.29 -0.32
C ILE A 74 20.86 23.24 -1.18
N GLU A 75 19.67 23.56 -1.69
CA GLU A 75 18.81 22.65 -2.46
C GLU A 75 19.52 22.05 -3.68
N THR A 76 20.30 22.87 -4.40
CA THR A 76 21.05 22.42 -5.58
C THR A 76 22.45 21.93 -5.21
N GLY A 77 23.05 22.50 -4.17
CA GLY A 77 24.45 22.28 -3.81
C GLY A 77 24.73 20.98 -3.06
N LEU A 78 23.81 20.50 -2.22
CA LEU A 78 23.98 19.23 -1.49
C LEU A 78 24.07 18.02 -2.42
N LYS A 79 23.29 18.03 -3.52
CA LYS A 79 23.30 16.98 -4.55
C LYS A 79 24.71 16.69 -5.10
N TYR A 80 25.51 17.73 -5.31
CA TYR A 80 26.85 17.61 -5.85
C TYR A 80 27.94 17.45 -4.77
N SER A 81 27.72 18.03 -3.59
CA SER A 81 28.76 18.16 -2.57
C SER A 81 28.89 16.94 -1.67
N LEU A 82 27.81 16.19 -1.42
CA LEU A 82 27.84 15.03 -0.53
C LEU A 82 28.66 13.86 -1.10
N THR A 83 28.63 13.68 -2.42
CA THR A 83 29.47 12.66 -3.10
C THR A 83 30.97 12.87 -2.91
N MET A 84 31.41 14.12 -2.65
CA MET A 84 32.82 14.45 -2.40
C MET A 84 33.30 14.00 -1.02
N GLY A 85 32.39 13.66 -0.10
CA GLY A 85 32.71 13.05 1.18
C GLY A 85 33.36 11.67 1.07
N TYR A 86 33.20 11.00 -0.08
CA TYR A 86 33.77 9.69 -0.40
C TYR A 86 34.73 9.74 -1.60
N HIS A 87 35.34 10.89 -1.85
CA HIS A 87 36.34 11.04 -2.90
C HIS A 87 37.60 10.17 -2.59
N GLU A 88 38.24 9.59 -3.61
CA GLU A 88 39.40 8.69 -3.43
C GLU A 88 40.56 9.35 -2.66
N ASP A 89 40.75 10.65 -2.84
CA ASP A 89 41.79 11.45 -2.16
C ASP A 89 41.35 12.02 -0.80
N ASP A 90 42.04 11.59 0.27
CA ASP A 90 41.85 11.97 1.67
C ASP A 90 41.90 13.48 1.92
N ARG A 91 42.74 14.21 1.18
CA ARG A 91 42.86 15.67 1.33
C ARG A 91 41.65 16.42 0.79
N THR A 92 41.04 15.88 -0.28
CA THR A 92 39.77 16.37 -0.83
C THR A 92 38.66 16.15 0.19
N ARG A 93 38.56 14.93 0.72
CA ARG A 93 37.58 14.59 1.78
C ARG A 93 37.75 15.51 2.99
N THR A 94 38.98 15.77 3.43
CA THR A 94 39.29 16.67 4.55
C THR A 94 38.80 18.09 4.30
N ALA A 95 39.04 18.64 3.10
CA ALA A 95 38.57 19.99 2.74
C ALA A 95 37.04 20.06 2.72
N PHE A 96 36.36 19.01 2.23
CA PHE A 96 34.90 18.95 2.22
C PHE A 96 34.28 18.75 3.61
N MET A 97 34.88 17.95 4.50
CA MET A 97 34.48 17.89 5.91
C MET A 97 34.53 19.28 6.56
N GLN A 98 35.56 20.08 6.25
CA GLN A 98 35.70 21.45 6.73
C GLN A 98 34.64 22.40 6.14
N VAL A 99 34.33 22.28 4.84
CA VAL A 99 33.24 23.05 4.20
C VAL A 99 31.90 22.76 4.91
N LEU A 100 31.55 21.48 5.12
CA LEU A 100 30.30 21.09 5.76
C LEU A 100 30.25 21.52 7.24
N THR A 101 31.37 21.41 7.95
CA THR A 101 31.48 21.92 9.34
C THR A 101 31.26 23.43 9.39
N ASN A 102 31.79 24.19 8.42
CA ASN A 102 31.59 25.64 8.37
C ASN A 102 30.13 26.00 8.07
N ILE A 103 29.47 25.27 7.18
CA ILE A 103 28.04 25.49 6.87
C ILE A 103 27.19 25.29 8.13
N LEU A 104 27.38 24.18 8.86
CA LEU A 104 26.67 23.93 10.13
C LEU A 104 26.93 25.02 11.18
N LYS A 105 28.17 25.47 11.32
CA LYS A 105 28.56 26.54 12.25
C LYS A 105 28.07 27.93 11.87
N GLN A 106 27.83 28.19 10.57
CA GLN A 106 27.25 29.44 10.09
C GLN A 106 25.76 29.55 10.44
N GLY A 107 25.16 28.53 11.05
CA GLY A 107 23.74 28.53 11.41
C GLY A 107 22.84 28.49 10.17
N THR A 108 23.35 28.00 9.03
CA THR A 108 22.55 27.91 7.82
C THR A 108 21.36 27.00 8.11
N GLU A 109 20.15 27.55 7.98
CA GLU A 109 18.91 26.87 8.37
C GLU A 109 18.62 25.69 7.45
N PHE A 110 19.26 24.54 7.70
CA PHE A 110 18.77 23.23 7.22
C PHE A 110 17.31 23.01 7.66
N ALA A 111 16.87 23.74 8.69
CA ALA A 111 15.52 23.80 9.23
C ALA A 111 14.45 24.30 8.24
N VAL A 112 14.76 25.10 7.21
CA VAL A 112 13.71 25.49 6.22
C VAL A 112 13.23 24.27 5.44
N LEU A 113 14.00 23.20 5.44
CA LEU A 113 13.80 22.07 4.56
C LEU A 113 13.37 20.77 5.27
N SER A 114 13.29 20.79 6.61
CA SER A 114 12.80 19.65 7.39
C SER A 114 11.31 19.77 7.70
N GLU A 115 10.53 18.71 7.45
CA GLU A 115 9.09 18.66 7.81
C GLU A 115 8.88 18.97 9.30
N SER A 116 9.84 18.60 10.16
CA SER A 116 9.82 18.89 11.61
C SER A 116 9.83 20.39 11.96
N ALA A 117 10.42 21.25 11.13
CA ALA A 117 10.47 22.69 11.40
C ALA A 117 9.20 23.40 10.93
N MET A 118 8.47 22.82 9.97
CA MET A 118 7.11 23.26 9.65
C MET A 118 6.16 22.84 10.76
N GLU A 119 6.29 21.61 11.26
CA GLU A 119 5.55 21.13 12.44
C GLU A 119 5.80 22.00 13.67
N ASP A 120 7.06 22.31 14.00
CA ASP A 120 7.42 23.21 15.11
C ASP A 120 6.80 24.61 14.96
N ARG A 121 6.69 25.11 13.72
CA ARG A 121 6.08 26.42 13.43
C ARG A 121 4.56 26.36 13.54
N TYR A 122 3.93 25.28 13.08
CA TYR A 122 2.50 25.06 13.28
C TYR A 122 2.15 24.88 14.77
N GLU A 123 2.98 24.19 15.55
CA GLU A 123 2.77 24.06 17.00
C GLU A 123 2.89 25.41 17.71
N LYS A 124 3.88 26.26 17.34
CA LYS A 124 3.95 27.65 17.85
C LYS A 124 2.74 28.48 17.47
N LEU A 125 2.19 28.29 16.26
CA LEU A 125 0.98 28.96 15.81
C LEU A 125 -0.24 28.52 16.63
N ILE A 126 -0.35 27.20 16.91
CA ILE A 126 -1.39 26.62 17.75
C ILE A 126 -1.28 27.13 19.18
N ASP A 127 -0.08 27.16 19.78
CA ASP A 127 0.16 27.68 21.12
C ASP A 127 -0.26 29.13 21.27
N LEU A 128 -0.02 29.96 20.25
CA LEU A 128 -0.39 31.37 20.23
C LEU A 128 -1.92 31.56 20.19
N ILE A 129 -2.61 30.75 19.38
CA ILE A 129 -4.08 30.78 19.25
C ILE A 129 -4.77 30.19 20.49
N ALA A 130 -4.25 29.10 21.04
CA ALA A 130 -4.73 28.46 22.27
C ALA A 130 -4.16 29.10 23.54
N SER A 131 -3.67 30.34 23.45
CA SER A 131 -3.19 31.07 24.61
C SER A 131 -4.36 31.43 25.56
N PRO A 132 -4.09 31.62 26.86
CA PRO A 132 -5.13 31.99 27.82
C PRO A 132 -5.78 33.36 27.49
N ASP A 133 -5.10 34.21 26.71
CA ASP A 133 -5.68 35.43 26.15
C ASP A 133 -6.48 35.11 24.86
N LEU A 134 -7.78 34.90 25.02
CA LEU A 134 -8.69 34.55 23.93
C LEU A 134 -8.97 35.72 22.95
N THR A 135 -8.36 36.89 23.13
CA THR A 135 -8.64 38.09 22.33
C THR A 135 -8.41 37.88 20.83
N LEU A 136 -7.31 37.21 20.45
CA LEU A 136 -7.01 36.90 19.04
C LEU A 136 -8.08 35.98 18.43
N VAL A 137 -8.50 34.95 19.15
CA VAL A 137 -9.51 33.98 18.68
C VAL A 137 -10.89 34.61 18.61
N LEU A 138 -11.26 35.43 19.59
CA LEU A 138 -12.53 36.17 19.58
C LEU A 138 -12.59 37.22 18.47
N SER A 139 -11.45 37.79 18.06
CA SER A 139 -11.35 38.65 16.88
C SER A 139 -11.53 37.83 15.60
N LEU A 140 -10.82 36.70 15.46
CA LEU A 140 -10.98 35.78 14.33
C LEU A 140 -12.44 35.32 14.15
N CYS A 141 -13.10 34.95 15.25
CA CYS A 141 -14.51 34.53 15.27
C CYS A 141 -15.48 35.61 14.76
N GLN A 142 -15.11 36.89 14.89
CA GLN A 142 -15.96 38.02 14.48
C GLN A 142 -15.75 38.42 13.03
N VAL A 143 -14.52 38.34 12.53
CA VAL A 143 -14.17 38.78 11.18
C VAL A 143 -14.38 37.71 10.11
N CYS A 144 -14.54 36.45 10.54
CA CYS A 144 -14.75 35.30 9.68
C CYS A 144 -16.07 35.42 8.88
N PRO A 145 -16.04 35.26 7.54
CA PRO A 145 -17.24 35.26 6.72
C PRO A 145 -18.19 34.10 7.08
N VAL A 146 -19.50 34.30 6.92
CA VAL A 146 -20.53 33.26 7.21
C VAL A 146 -20.30 31.96 6.45
N SER A 147 -19.75 32.01 5.23
CA SER A 147 -19.42 30.82 4.44
C SER A 147 -18.27 29.98 5.02
N GLU A 148 -17.44 30.54 5.90
CA GLU A 148 -16.26 29.91 6.51
C GLU A 148 -16.50 29.44 7.94
N ILE A 149 -17.61 29.83 8.57
CA ILE A 149 -17.90 29.58 9.99
C ILE A 149 -17.94 28.08 10.29
N ASP A 150 -18.51 27.28 9.39
CA ASP A 150 -18.67 25.84 9.59
C ASP A 150 -17.31 25.12 9.69
N ASP A 151 -16.39 25.44 8.79
CA ASP A 151 -15.04 24.85 8.76
C ASP A 151 -14.20 25.36 9.93
N LEU A 152 -14.23 26.68 10.19
CA LEU A 152 -13.44 27.29 11.25
C LEU A 152 -13.88 26.84 12.65
N ALA A 153 -15.19 26.67 12.88
CA ALA A 153 -15.70 26.20 14.17
C ALA A 153 -15.18 24.80 14.53
N ILE A 154 -15.10 23.90 13.54
CA ILE A 154 -14.54 22.56 13.71
C ILE A 154 -13.06 22.63 14.07
N VAL A 155 -12.28 23.40 13.29
CA VAL A 155 -10.84 23.55 13.48
C VAL A 155 -10.51 24.17 14.84
N LEU A 156 -11.20 25.25 15.23
CA LEU A 156 -10.98 25.89 16.52
C LEU A 156 -11.30 24.95 17.68
N LEU A 157 -12.38 24.17 17.58
CA LEU A 157 -12.72 23.24 18.65
C LEU A 157 -11.67 22.13 18.78
N HIS A 158 -11.19 21.56 17.67
CA HIS A 158 -10.11 20.57 17.71
C HIS A 158 -8.82 21.13 18.29
N VAL A 159 -8.44 22.36 17.91
CA VAL A 159 -7.24 23.04 18.42
C VAL A 159 -7.33 23.24 19.93
N PHE A 160 -8.45 23.75 20.43
CA PHE A 160 -8.63 23.99 21.87
C PHE A 160 -8.82 22.70 22.66
N GLU A 161 -9.46 21.67 22.08
CA GLU A 161 -9.59 20.34 22.71
C GLU A 161 -8.24 19.65 22.86
N SER A 162 -7.32 19.80 21.89
CA SER A 162 -5.97 19.24 21.98
C SER A 162 -5.16 19.78 23.17
N ARG A 163 -5.53 20.95 23.69
CA ARG A 163 -4.89 21.62 24.84
C ARG A 163 -5.75 21.60 26.11
N GLY A 164 -6.90 20.91 26.08
CA GLY A 164 -7.84 20.89 27.21
C GLY A 164 -8.56 22.22 27.49
N LEU A 165 -8.58 23.15 26.53
CA LEU A 165 -9.11 24.51 26.66
C LEU A 165 -10.45 24.73 25.93
N ALA A 166 -11.13 23.66 25.49
CA ALA A 166 -12.41 23.74 24.79
C ALA A 166 -13.50 24.45 25.62
N MET A 167 -13.61 24.14 26.91
CA MET A 167 -14.63 24.72 27.79
C MET A 167 -14.42 26.23 28.06
N PRO A 168 -13.18 26.71 28.34
CA PRO A 168 -12.87 28.14 28.35
C PRO A 168 -13.30 28.89 27.08
N LEU A 169 -13.04 28.34 25.89
CA LEU A 169 -13.46 28.94 24.62
C LEU A 169 -14.99 29.07 24.52
N LEU A 170 -15.73 28.01 24.86
CA LEU A 170 -17.19 28.01 24.82
C LEU A 170 -17.79 29.03 25.80
N LYS A 171 -17.27 29.12 27.03
CA LYS A 171 -17.72 30.11 28.02
C LYS A 171 -17.48 31.54 27.52
N ALA A 172 -16.32 31.82 26.93
CA ALA A 172 -15.99 33.13 26.40
C ALA A 172 -16.88 33.53 25.21
N ILE A 173 -17.16 32.61 24.28
CA ILE A 173 -18.02 32.90 23.12
C ILE A 173 -19.50 33.09 23.52
N ILE A 174 -19.99 32.31 24.49
CA ILE A 174 -21.34 32.47 25.07
C ILE A 174 -21.48 33.86 25.70
N MET A 175 -20.54 34.25 26.56
CA MET A 175 -20.56 35.57 27.19
C MET A 175 -20.52 36.70 26.18
N LYS A 176 -19.73 36.56 25.13
CA LYS A 176 -19.66 37.55 24.05
C LYS A 176 -21.01 37.70 23.34
N GLU A 177 -21.64 36.60 22.94
CA GLU A 177 -22.95 36.61 22.27
C GLU A 177 -24.05 37.23 23.15
N VAL A 178 -24.07 36.90 24.45
CA VAL A 178 -25.02 37.47 25.41
C VAL A 178 -24.83 38.98 25.57
N ARG A 179 -23.58 39.46 25.64
CA ARG A 179 -23.27 40.89 25.73
C ARG A 179 -23.66 41.64 24.45
N GLU A 180 -23.40 41.08 23.27
CA GLU A 180 -23.74 41.70 21.99
C GLU A 180 -25.26 41.77 21.77
N THR A 181 -25.97 40.68 22.04
CA THR A 181 -27.45 40.65 21.96
C THR A 181 -28.07 41.59 23.00
N GLY A 182 -27.46 41.68 24.19
CA GLY A 182 -27.84 42.61 25.25
C GLY A 182 -27.64 44.10 24.96
N LYS A 183 -26.93 44.46 23.89
CA LYS A 183 -26.85 45.84 23.38
C LYS A 183 -28.01 46.20 22.44
N LEU A 184 -28.71 45.20 21.91
CA LEU A 184 -29.80 45.35 20.94
C LEU A 184 -31.20 45.20 21.57
N ASP A 185 -31.30 44.89 22.88
CA ASP A 185 -32.54 44.62 23.63
C ASP A 185 -33.50 43.59 22.95
N CYS A 186 -32.96 42.72 22.09
CA CYS A 186 -33.72 41.73 21.34
C CYS A 186 -33.59 40.32 21.96
N GLU A 187 -34.36 40.04 23.02
CA GLU A 187 -34.42 38.70 23.66
C GLU A 187 -34.75 37.58 22.65
N SER A 188 -35.61 37.88 21.67
CA SER A 188 -36.08 36.91 20.68
C SER A 188 -35.01 36.41 19.70
N GLU A 189 -33.84 37.05 19.64
CA GLU A 189 -32.75 36.72 18.71
C GLU A 189 -31.59 35.97 19.35
N LEU A 190 -31.60 35.86 20.69
CA LEU A 190 -30.54 35.25 21.48
C LEU A 190 -30.32 33.78 21.09
N PHE A 191 -29.09 33.47 20.65
CA PHE A 191 -28.74 32.16 20.09
C PHE A 191 -29.79 31.66 19.09
N ARG A 192 -30.30 32.50 18.18
CA ARG A 192 -31.15 32.06 17.06
C ARG A 192 -30.52 32.29 15.69
N ARG A 193 -29.62 33.28 15.58
CA ARG A 193 -28.86 33.56 14.36
C ARG A 193 -27.80 32.47 14.13
N ASN A 194 -27.44 32.23 12.87
CA ASN A 194 -26.28 31.41 12.53
C ASN A 194 -25.02 32.27 12.68
N CYS A 195 -24.41 32.20 13.86
CA CYS A 195 -23.16 32.87 14.20
C CYS A 195 -22.12 31.86 14.72
N MET A 196 -20.87 32.31 14.87
CA MET A 196 -19.77 31.47 15.36
C MET A 196 -20.09 30.82 16.73
N ALA A 197 -20.73 31.55 17.64
CA ALA A 197 -21.12 31.02 18.95
C ALA A 197 -22.09 29.83 18.82
N THR A 198 -23.15 30.00 18.04
CA THR A 198 -24.14 28.94 17.82
C THR A 198 -23.57 27.74 17.06
N ARG A 199 -22.62 27.98 16.14
CA ARG A 199 -21.99 26.88 15.39
C ARG A 199 -21.01 26.10 16.25
N LEU A 200 -20.14 26.77 17.03
CA LEU A 200 -19.24 26.12 17.98
C LEU A 200 -20.01 25.25 18.97
N LEU A 201 -21.11 25.78 19.53
CA LEU A 201 -22.00 25.00 20.40
C LEU A 201 -22.58 23.78 19.70
N THR A 202 -23.04 23.92 18.45
CA THR A 202 -23.59 22.81 17.67
C THR A 202 -22.55 21.72 17.39
N VAL A 203 -21.34 22.10 16.98
CA VAL A 203 -20.25 21.16 16.70
C VAL A 203 -19.82 20.44 17.98
N PHE A 204 -19.64 21.19 19.08
CA PHE A 204 -19.36 20.61 20.40
C PHE A 204 -20.44 19.62 20.83
N ALA A 205 -21.71 19.97 20.65
CA ALA A 205 -22.81 19.07 20.98
C ALA A 205 -22.76 17.78 20.14
N LYS A 206 -22.45 17.87 18.85
CA LYS A 206 -22.32 16.67 18.00
C LYS A 206 -21.16 15.76 18.43
N ILE A 207 -20.00 16.33 18.80
CA ILE A 207 -18.83 15.55 19.20
C ILE A 207 -19.07 14.86 20.55
N ASN A 208 -19.43 15.62 21.58
CA ASN A 208 -19.54 15.11 22.95
C ASN A 208 -20.90 14.45 23.27
N GLY A 209 -21.89 14.63 22.39
CA GLY A 209 -23.26 14.15 22.60
C GLY A 209 -23.69 12.99 21.69
N ALA A 210 -22.82 12.54 20.77
CA ALA A 210 -23.15 11.45 19.84
C ALA A 210 -23.60 10.17 20.56
N ASP A 211 -22.88 9.77 21.61
CA ASP A 211 -23.20 8.55 22.39
C ASP A 211 -24.50 8.71 23.18
N TYR A 212 -24.78 9.92 23.68
CA TYR A 212 -26.05 10.23 24.32
C TYR A 212 -27.23 10.13 23.34
N LEU A 213 -27.09 10.67 22.12
CA LEU A 213 -28.12 10.54 21.07
C LEU A 213 -28.33 9.08 20.67
N LYS A 214 -27.26 8.30 20.52
CA LYS A 214 -27.34 6.88 20.22
C LYS A 214 -28.05 6.12 21.34
N GLY A 215 -27.64 6.29 22.59
CA GLY A 215 -28.26 5.62 23.74
C GLY A 215 -29.73 5.99 23.92
N THR A 216 -30.13 7.23 23.62
CA THR A 216 -31.48 7.74 23.89
C THR A 216 -32.45 7.54 22.72
N LEU A 217 -32.07 7.96 21.50
CA LEU A 217 -32.98 8.03 20.35
C LEU A 217 -32.89 6.81 19.42
N GLN A 218 -31.73 6.16 19.33
CA GLN A 218 -31.53 5.05 18.38
C GLN A 218 -32.48 3.86 18.61
N PRO A 219 -32.71 3.38 19.85
CA PRO A 219 -33.64 2.26 20.08
C PRO A 219 -35.07 2.59 19.67
N LEU A 220 -35.50 3.84 19.93
CA LEU A 220 -36.83 4.32 19.58
C LEU A 220 -37.00 4.43 18.06
N LEU A 221 -36.00 4.97 17.36
CA LEU A 221 -36.01 5.09 15.90
C LEU A 221 -35.96 3.73 15.21
N GLN A 222 -35.16 2.78 15.69
CA GLN A 222 -35.12 1.41 15.17
C GLN A 222 -36.45 0.68 15.36
N LYS A 223 -37.06 0.80 16.55
CA LYS A 223 -38.40 0.25 16.81
C LYS A 223 -39.44 0.84 15.86
N LEU A 224 -39.35 2.14 15.56
CA LEU A 224 -40.23 2.82 14.61
C LEU A 224 -40.08 2.28 13.19
N MET A 225 -38.86 1.92 12.76
CA MET A 225 -38.63 1.30 11.45
C MET A 225 -39.20 -0.13 11.33
N THR A 226 -39.28 -0.88 12.43
CA THR A 226 -39.78 -2.27 12.43
C THR A 226 -41.31 -2.39 12.47
N LEU A 227 -42.04 -1.29 12.73
CA LEU A 227 -43.49 -1.30 12.78
C LEU A 227 -44.08 -1.38 11.35
N PRO A 228 -45.09 -2.23 11.10
CA PRO A 228 -45.74 -2.31 9.80
C PRO A 228 -46.36 -0.95 9.42
N ALA A 229 -46.23 -0.56 8.16
CA ALA A 229 -46.55 0.76 7.60
C ALA A 229 -48.05 1.14 7.56
N GLN A 230 -48.83 0.79 8.58
CA GLN A 230 -50.29 0.97 8.62
C GLN A 230 -50.74 2.27 9.31
N GLY A 231 -49.85 3.06 9.91
CA GLY A 231 -50.20 4.35 10.55
C GLY A 231 -49.72 5.56 9.74
N SER A 232 -50.63 6.42 9.30
CA SER A 232 -50.30 7.76 8.80
C SER A 232 -50.23 8.76 9.98
N PHE A 233 -49.41 9.80 9.81
CA PHE A 233 -49.27 10.90 10.78
C PHE A 233 -49.70 12.25 10.16
N GLU A 234 -50.27 12.24 8.95
CA GLU A 234 -50.60 13.46 8.23
C GLU A 234 -51.86 14.12 8.79
N LEU A 235 -51.76 15.42 9.07
CA LEU A 235 -52.84 16.25 9.61
C LEU A 235 -53.29 17.33 8.61
N ASP A 236 -52.52 17.58 7.56
CA ASP A 236 -52.86 18.55 6.53
C ASP A 236 -54.00 18.01 5.65
N PRO A 237 -55.20 18.65 5.65
CA PRO A 237 -56.33 18.19 4.86
C PRO A 237 -56.04 18.14 3.34
N THR A 238 -55.04 18.88 2.86
CA THR A 238 -54.66 18.91 1.44
C THR A 238 -53.76 17.75 1.02
N ARG A 239 -53.18 17.01 1.98
CA ARG A 239 -52.22 15.92 1.75
C ARG A 239 -52.70 14.57 2.29
N LEU A 240 -53.90 14.52 2.85
CA LEU A 240 -54.51 13.29 3.34
C LEU A 240 -54.85 12.34 2.19
N GLY A 241 -54.57 11.05 2.37
CA GLY A 241 -55.02 10.00 1.44
C GLY A 241 -56.55 9.78 1.51
N PRO A 242 -57.16 9.19 0.45
CA PRO A 242 -58.62 8.99 0.40
C PRO A 242 -59.19 8.06 1.49
N ASP A 243 -58.35 7.21 2.09
CA ASP A 243 -58.71 6.27 3.16
C ASP A 243 -58.13 6.64 4.55
N GLU A 244 -57.59 7.85 4.71
CA GLU A 244 -56.97 8.30 5.96
C GLU A 244 -57.92 9.21 6.77
N ASP A 245 -57.91 9.10 8.10
CA ASP A 245 -58.69 9.97 9.00
C ASP A 245 -57.74 10.86 9.81
N ALA A 246 -57.89 12.18 9.66
CA ALA A 246 -57.08 13.18 10.34
C ALA A 246 -57.20 13.10 11.88
N ALA A 247 -58.35 12.68 12.42
CA ALA A 247 -58.54 12.53 13.86
C ALA A 247 -57.75 11.35 14.43
N ILE A 248 -57.74 10.21 13.71
CA ILE A 248 -56.96 9.03 14.08
C ILE A 248 -55.46 9.33 13.94
N ASN A 249 -55.05 9.99 12.85
CA ASN A 249 -53.67 10.42 12.65
C ASN A 249 -53.21 11.41 13.74
N ALA A 250 -54.10 12.28 14.24
CA ALA A 250 -53.79 13.20 15.34
C ALA A 250 -53.51 12.44 16.66
N GLU A 251 -54.28 11.41 16.97
CA GLU A 251 -54.02 10.57 18.15
C GLU A 251 -52.74 9.75 18.00
N ASN A 252 -52.47 9.20 16.81
CA ASN A 252 -51.20 8.53 16.52
C ASN A 252 -50.00 9.48 16.70
N LEU A 253 -50.11 10.71 16.22
CA LEU A 253 -49.06 11.73 16.36
C LEU A 253 -48.88 12.16 17.83
N LYS A 254 -49.96 12.35 18.59
CA LYS A 254 -49.89 12.63 20.04
C LYS A 254 -49.20 11.51 20.79
N HIS A 255 -49.59 10.25 20.53
CA HIS A 255 -49.00 9.09 21.18
C HIS A 255 -47.50 9.00 20.90
N MET A 256 -47.10 9.09 19.64
CA MET A 256 -45.69 9.02 19.28
C MET A 256 -44.89 10.22 19.82
N ALA A 257 -45.42 11.44 19.75
CA ALA A 257 -44.79 12.61 20.35
C ALA A 257 -44.62 12.46 21.86
N GLN A 258 -45.58 11.83 22.55
CA GLN A 258 -45.48 11.53 23.99
C GLN A 258 -44.35 10.55 24.28
N VAL A 259 -44.22 9.48 23.50
CA VAL A 259 -43.12 8.49 23.66
C VAL A 259 -41.75 9.13 23.47
N PHE A 260 -41.58 9.95 22.43
CA PHE A 260 -40.33 10.70 22.23
C PHE A 260 -40.06 11.66 23.39
N LEU A 261 -41.08 12.38 23.85
CA LEU A 261 -40.95 13.33 24.95
C LEU A 261 -40.58 12.65 26.28
N ASP A 262 -41.23 11.55 26.64
CA ASP A 262 -40.94 10.83 27.89
C ASP A 262 -39.53 10.22 27.83
N THR A 263 -39.13 9.63 26.70
CA THR A 263 -37.76 9.11 26.49
C THR A 263 -36.68 10.19 26.69
N ILE A 264 -36.91 11.41 26.16
CA ILE A 264 -35.97 12.53 26.32
C ILE A 264 -36.00 13.10 27.74
N THR A 265 -37.18 13.18 28.38
CA THR A 265 -37.29 13.80 29.72
C THR A 265 -36.84 12.87 30.84
N GLU A 266 -36.83 11.55 30.63
CA GLU A 266 -36.32 10.54 31.56
C GLU A 266 -34.80 10.31 31.41
N SER A 267 -34.19 10.70 30.29
CA SER A 267 -32.76 10.49 30.01
C SER A 267 -31.81 11.45 30.75
N VAL A 268 -32.30 12.24 31.71
CA VAL A 268 -31.53 13.24 32.48
C VAL A 268 -30.23 12.65 33.02
N ALA A 269 -30.25 11.42 33.57
CA ALA A 269 -29.07 10.77 34.14
C ALA A 269 -27.97 10.45 33.11
N HIS A 270 -28.32 10.29 31.84
CA HIS A 270 -27.39 9.94 30.75
C HIS A 270 -26.81 11.17 30.04
N VAL A 271 -27.24 12.39 30.39
CA VAL A 271 -26.72 13.62 29.79
C VAL A 271 -25.25 13.83 30.23
N PRO A 272 -24.31 14.00 29.28
CA PRO A 272 -22.89 14.17 29.60
C PRO A 272 -22.62 15.35 30.54
N ASN A 273 -21.63 15.21 31.43
CA ASN A 273 -21.25 16.27 32.37
C ASN A 273 -20.80 17.55 31.66
N SER A 274 -20.12 17.43 30.52
CA SER A 274 -19.69 18.56 29.69
C SER A 274 -20.89 19.34 29.12
N PHE A 275 -22.00 18.67 28.81
CA PHE A 275 -23.25 19.31 28.41
C PHE A 275 -23.92 20.04 29.57
N ARG A 276 -23.95 19.40 30.75
CA ARG A 276 -24.49 20.01 31.97
C ARG A 276 -23.72 21.27 32.35
N GLU A 277 -22.40 21.26 32.18
CA GLU A 277 -21.55 22.43 32.40
C GLU A 277 -21.91 23.60 31.46
N VAL A 278 -22.03 23.33 30.16
CA VAL A 278 -22.44 24.36 29.19
C VAL A 278 -23.86 24.85 29.49
N CYS A 279 -24.81 23.96 29.81
CA CYS A 279 -26.20 24.33 30.11
C CYS A 279 -26.34 25.14 31.40
N CYS A 280 -25.53 24.82 32.42
CA CYS A 280 -25.45 25.59 33.66
C CYS A 280 -24.91 26.99 33.39
N TYR A 281 -23.80 27.09 32.65
CA TYR A 281 -23.19 28.36 32.32
C TYR A 281 -24.08 29.23 31.41
N LEU A 282 -24.71 28.62 30.40
CA LEU A 282 -25.66 29.28 29.52
C LEU A 282 -26.86 29.83 30.32
N SER A 283 -27.42 29.03 31.23
CA SER A 283 -28.52 29.47 32.10
C SER A 283 -28.09 30.61 33.03
N GLN A 284 -26.86 30.59 33.56
CA GLN A 284 -26.35 31.65 34.43
C GLN A 284 -26.10 32.94 33.64
N ALA A 285 -25.32 32.87 32.56
CA ALA A 285 -24.96 34.02 31.74
C ALA A 285 -26.19 34.71 31.13
N VAL A 286 -27.18 33.93 30.67
CA VAL A 286 -28.44 34.48 30.17
C VAL A 286 -29.30 34.97 31.33
N GLY A 287 -29.38 34.25 32.45
CA GLY A 287 -30.19 34.64 33.60
C GLY A 287 -29.75 35.95 34.27
N GLU A 288 -28.46 36.28 34.23
CA GLU A 288 -27.93 37.56 34.74
C GLU A 288 -28.43 38.76 33.94
N ARG A 289 -28.77 38.59 32.66
CA ARG A 289 -29.20 39.69 31.76
C ARG A 289 -30.68 39.62 31.37
N PHE A 290 -31.21 38.42 31.15
CA PHE A 290 -32.55 38.10 30.69
C PHE A 290 -33.16 36.96 31.54
N PRO A 291 -33.74 37.28 32.72
CA PRO A 291 -34.20 36.27 33.69
C PRO A 291 -35.27 35.32 33.14
N ASP A 292 -36.17 35.84 32.29
CA ASP A 292 -37.29 35.10 31.70
C ASP A 292 -36.87 34.19 30.53
N ALA A 293 -35.70 34.45 29.93
CA ALA A 293 -35.20 33.75 28.75
C ALA A 293 -34.31 32.53 29.08
N LYS A 294 -33.98 32.29 30.35
CA LYS A 294 -32.93 31.32 30.76
C LYS A 294 -33.17 29.90 30.21
N PHE A 295 -34.40 29.39 30.32
CA PHE A 295 -34.75 28.05 29.86
C PHE A 295 -34.96 28.02 28.34
N THR A 296 -35.42 29.12 27.76
CA THR A 296 -35.58 29.27 26.31
C THR A 296 -34.24 29.19 25.58
N ALA A 297 -33.17 29.78 26.15
CA ALA A 297 -31.82 29.70 25.60
C ALA A 297 -31.24 28.27 25.69
N VAL A 298 -31.38 27.61 26.84
CA VAL A 298 -30.96 26.20 27.01
C VAL A 298 -31.75 25.26 26.10
N GLY A 299 -33.06 25.49 25.95
CA GLY A 299 -33.91 24.78 25.00
C GLY A 299 -33.48 25.01 23.54
N GLY A 300 -33.06 26.22 23.19
CA GLY A 300 -32.50 26.54 21.88
C GLY A 300 -31.14 25.89 21.58
N PHE A 301 -30.38 25.50 22.59
CA PHE A 301 -29.16 24.71 22.43
C PHE A 301 -29.50 23.21 22.31
N ILE A 302 -30.23 22.65 23.27
CA ILE A 302 -30.47 21.21 23.37
C ILE A 302 -31.49 20.69 22.36
N PHE A 303 -32.64 21.35 22.23
CA PHE A 303 -33.69 20.89 21.31
C PHE A 303 -33.38 21.35 19.89
N LEU A 304 -33.30 22.67 19.66
CA LEU A 304 -33.22 23.21 18.30
C LEU A 304 -31.94 22.82 17.53
N ARG A 305 -30.80 22.71 18.21
CA ARG A 305 -29.49 22.49 17.55
C ARG A 305 -28.90 21.10 17.72
N PHE A 306 -29.48 20.27 18.58
CA PHE A 306 -28.90 18.97 18.90
C PHE A 306 -29.92 17.84 18.72
N ILE A 307 -31.02 17.83 19.48
CA ILE A 307 -32.00 16.73 19.44
C ILE A 307 -32.91 16.81 18.20
N CYS A 308 -33.51 17.96 17.90
CA CYS A 308 -34.46 18.12 16.79
C CYS A 308 -33.84 17.81 15.41
N PRO A 309 -32.60 18.28 15.09
CA PRO A 309 -31.93 17.89 13.85
C PRO A 309 -31.75 16.37 13.72
N ALA A 310 -31.38 15.69 14.82
CA ALA A 310 -31.16 14.25 14.85
C ALA A 310 -32.46 13.43 14.67
N ILE A 311 -33.61 13.96 15.11
CA ILE A 311 -34.92 13.34 14.87
C ILE A 311 -35.36 13.50 13.41
N VAL A 312 -35.07 14.66 12.80
CA VAL A 312 -35.48 14.96 11.41
C VAL A 312 -34.67 14.17 10.39
N ALA A 313 -33.36 14.04 10.60
CA ALA A 313 -32.43 13.38 9.68
C ALA A 313 -31.54 12.36 10.43
N PRO A 314 -32.13 11.27 10.97
CA PRO A 314 -31.40 10.29 11.77
C PRO A 314 -30.37 9.48 10.96
N ASP A 315 -30.56 9.39 9.64
CA ASP A 315 -29.61 8.80 8.68
C ASP A 315 -28.35 9.68 8.53
N SER A 316 -28.52 11.00 8.48
CA SER A 316 -27.41 11.95 8.33
C SER A 316 -26.57 12.11 9.59
N ASP A 317 -27.17 11.95 10.78
CA ASP A 317 -26.48 11.98 12.08
C ASP A 317 -26.00 10.59 12.55
N GLY A 318 -26.10 9.55 11.71
CA GLY A 318 -25.52 8.22 11.97
C GLY A 318 -26.26 7.38 13.02
N LEU A 319 -27.53 7.68 13.28
CA LEU A 319 -28.39 6.89 14.19
C LEU A 319 -28.98 5.65 13.48
N LEU A 320 -29.18 5.71 12.17
CA LEU A 320 -29.64 4.59 11.33
C LEU A 320 -28.57 4.22 10.29
N GLN A 321 -28.40 2.92 10.03
CA GLN A 321 -27.41 2.43 9.04
C GLN A 321 -27.87 2.58 7.59
N ALA A 322 -29.19 2.64 7.35
CA ALA A 322 -29.80 2.79 6.04
C ALA A 322 -30.64 4.08 5.98
N PRO A 323 -30.71 4.75 4.82
CA PRO A 323 -31.58 5.91 4.64
C PRO A 323 -33.06 5.52 4.80
N ILE A 324 -33.86 6.45 5.31
CA ILE A 324 -35.31 6.23 5.45
C ILE A 324 -35.96 6.32 4.06
N GLU A 325 -36.30 5.17 3.48
CA GLU A 325 -36.99 5.08 2.18
C GLU A 325 -38.49 5.45 2.28
N ASN A 326 -39.11 5.24 3.45
CA ASN A 326 -40.53 5.49 3.64
C ASN A 326 -40.83 6.99 3.87
N VAL A 327 -41.41 7.63 2.85
CA VAL A 327 -41.79 9.05 2.86
C VAL A 327 -42.78 9.40 3.98
N LYS A 328 -43.72 8.50 4.32
CA LYS A 328 -44.72 8.72 5.40
C LYS A 328 -44.05 8.81 6.77
N VAL A 329 -43.04 7.99 7.01
CA VAL A 329 -42.28 7.99 8.27
C VAL A 329 -41.41 9.23 8.40
N ARG A 330 -40.70 9.62 7.33
CA ARG A 330 -39.92 10.88 7.30
C ARG A 330 -40.82 12.09 7.56
N ARG A 331 -42.04 12.08 7.01
CA ARG A 331 -43.06 13.11 7.27
C ARG A 331 -43.56 13.10 8.72
N GLY A 332 -43.82 11.92 9.30
CA GLY A 332 -44.18 11.78 10.71
C GLY A 332 -43.12 12.34 11.66
N LEU A 333 -41.84 12.01 11.44
CA LEU A 333 -40.71 12.54 12.22
C LEU A 333 -40.62 14.07 12.14
N LEU A 334 -40.85 14.67 10.96
CA LEU A 334 -40.91 16.13 10.80
C LEU A 334 -42.02 16.77 11.66
N LEU A 335 -43.21 16.16 11.70
CA LEU A 335 -44.33 16.67 12.50
C LEU A 335 -44.07 16.50 14.01
N ILE A 336 -43.51 15.37 14.43
CA ILE A 336 -43.09 15.13 15.82
C ILE A 336 -42.06 16.16 16.25
N THR A 337 -41.03 16.42 15.43
CA THR A 337 -40.02 17.45 15.73
C THR A 337 -40.65 18.83 15.87
N LYS A 338 -41.63 19.20 15.04
CA LYS A 338 -42.34 20.48 15.20
C LYS A 338 -43.06 20.59 16.53
N VAL A 339 -43.73 19.52 16.97
CA VAL A 339 -44.41 19.48 18.28
C VAL A 339 -43.39 19.64 19.42
N ILE A 340 -42.29 18.88 19.40
CA ILE A 340 -41.22 18.94 20.40
C ILE A 340 -40.55 20.32 20.42
N GLN A 341 -40.31 20.92 19.25
CA GLN A 341 -39.68 22.23 19.15
C GLN A 341 -40.59 23.34 19.72
N ASN A 342 -41.90 23.27 19.49
CA ASN A 342 -42.86 24.21 20.07
C ASN A 342 -43.00 24.03 21.59
N LEU A 343 -42.91 22.80 22.10
CA LEU A 343 -42.81 22.54 23.55
C LEU A 343 -41.55 23.18 24.14
N ALA A 344 -40.39 23.00 23.51
CA ALA A 344 -39.12 23.56 23.97
C ALA A 344 -39.09 25.10 23.92
N ASN A 345 -39.79 25.69 22.94
CA ASN A 345 -39.92 27.15 22.80
C ASN A 345 -41.03 27.75 23.68
N ASN A 346 -41.86 26.93 24.33
CA ASN A 346 -43.05 27.36 25.07
C ASN A 346 -44.05 28.19 24.23
N VAL A 347 -44.32 27.76 22.99
CA VAL A 347 -45.22 28.43 22.04
C VAL A 347 -46.31 27.48 21.53
N LEU A 348 -47.56 27.95 21.43
CA LEU A 348 -48.69 27.20 20.88
C LEU A 348 -48.84 27.39 19.37
N PHE A 349 -49.44 26.42 18.67
CA PHE A 349 -49.75 26.54 17.25
C PHE A 349 -50.85 27.59 17.04
N GLY A 350 -50.62 28.51 16.09
CA GLY A 350 -51.53 29.60 15.73
C GLY A 350 -51.95 29.57 14.26
N ALA A 351 -52.40 30.72 13.73
CA ALA A 351 -52.97 30.85 12.38
C ALA A 351 -52.03 30.46 11.21
N LYS A 352 -50.71 30.34 11.45
CA LYS A 352 -49.73 29.92 10.44
C LYS A 352 -49.86 28.43 10.08
N GLU A 353 -50.30 27.59 11.02
CA GLU A 353 -50.46 26.14 10.83
C GLU A 353 -51.76 25.64 11.50
N PRO A 354 -52.94 26.00 10.93
CA PRO A 354 -54.22 25.75 11.58
C PRO A 354 -54.50 24.25 11.82
N PHE A 355 -53.97 23.36 10.97
CA PHE A 355 -54.11 21.91 11.11
C PHE A 355 -53.39 21.32 12.34
N MET A 356 -52.40 22.01 12.92
CA MET A 356 -51.70 21.55 14.13
C MET A 356 -52.35 22.03 15.44
N THR A 357 -53.37 22.90 15.37
CA THR A 357 -54.01 23.49 16.56
C THR A 357 -54.71 22.45 17.46
N VAL A 358 -55.11 21.31 16.89
CA VAL A 358 -55.67 20.15 17.62
C VAL A 358 -54.68 19.59 18.66
N LEU A 359 -53.38 19.88 18.52
CA LEU A 359 -52.32 19.47 19.44
C LEU A 359 -52.05 20.49 20.56
N ASN A 360 -52.71 21.66 20.57
CA ASN A 360 -52.45 22.68 21.59
C ASN A 360 -52.76 22.20 23.01
N THR A 361 -53.81 21.41 23.21
CA THR A 361 -54.13 20.79 24.51
C THR A 361 -53.00 19.86 24.97
N PHE A 362 -52.38 19.13 24.05
CA PHE A 362 -51.21 18.30 24.31
C PHE A 362 -49.99 19.14 24.69
N LEU A 363 -49.76 20.27 24.01
CA LEU A 363 -48.67 21.20 24.33
C LEU A 363 -48.81 21.77 25.74
N THR A 364 -49.98 22.32 26.09
CA THR A 364 -50.24 22.91 27.41
C THR A 364 -50.03 21.91 28.54
N THR A 365 -50.38 20.64 28.31
CA THR A 365 -50.20 19.56 29.29
C THR A 365 -48.73 19.20 29.48
N ASN A 366 -47.86 19.35 28.48
CA ASN A 366 -46.48 18.83 28.51
C ASN A 366 -45.38 19.89 28.68
N ILE A 367 -45.70 21.19 28.54
CA ILE A 367 -44.72 22.29 28.73
C ILE A 367 -43.95 22.17 30.04
N HIS A 368 -44.65 21.89 31.16
CA HIS A 368 -44.02 21.79 32.48
C HIS A 368 -42.99 20.66 32.57
N LYS A 369 -43.18 19.53 31.86
CA LYS A 369 -42.21 18.42 31.80
C LYS A 369 -40.90 18.87 31.16
N VAL A 370 -40.99 19.59 30.03
CA VAL A 370 -39.82 20.11 29.32
C VAL A 370 -39.09 21.17 30.13
N THR A 371 -39.82 22.11 30.75
CA THR A 371 -39.21 23.12 31.63
C THR A 371 -38.49 22.47 32.82
N ARG A 372 -39.06 21.43 33.42
CA ARG A 372 -38.41 20.67 34.50
C ARG A 372 -37.14 19.94 34.02
N PHE A 373 -37.19 19.33 32.84
CA PHE A 373 -36.01 18.70 32.22
C PHE A 373 -34.89 19.72 32.00
N LEU A 374 -35.19 20.88 31.39
CA LEU A 374 -34.24 21.96 31.17
C LEU A 374 -33.64 22.48 32.48
N GLY A 375 -34.45 22.58 33.54
CA GLY A 375 -33.96 22.91 34.89
C GLY A 375 -32.96 21.89 35.44
N ASN A 376 -33.26 20.60 35.33
CA ASN A 376 -32.43 19.52 35.87
C ASN A 376 -31.08 19.34 35.16
N ILE A 377 -31.01 19.67 33.86
CA ILE A 377 -29.74 19.62 33.09
C ILE A 377 -28.88 20.88 33.31
N SER A 378 -29.49 21.98 33.73
CA SER A 378 -28.79 23.23 34.07
C SER A 378 -28.22 23.24 35.50
N THR A 379 -28.36 22.16 36.27
CA THR A 379 -27.74 22.01 37.60
C THR A 379 -26.53 21.08 37.56
N MET A 380 -25.43 21.49 38.18
CA MET A 380 -24.26 20.64 38.40
C MET A 380 -24.48 19.67 39.57
N GLN A 381 -24.07 18.41 39.39
CA GLN A 381 -23.97 17.44 40.48
C GLN A 381 -22.64 17.62 41.23
N PRO A 382 -22.60 17.43 42.56
CA PRO A 382 -21.34 17.46 43.32
C PRO A 382 -20.42 16.35 42.81
N GLN A 383 -19.21 16.71 42.37
CA GLN A 383 -18.24 15.76 41.82
C GLN A 383 -17.80 14.76 42.90
N ILE A 384 -17.95 13.46 42.61
CA ILE A 384 -17.07 12.44 43.20
C ILE A 384 -15.73 12.65 42.48
N GLU A 385 -14.65 12.85 43.24
CA GLU A 385 -13.29 12.99 42.74
C GLU A 385 -12.89 11.77 41.90
N SER A 386 -13.22 11.76 40.62
CA SER A 386 -12.68 10.83 39.64
C SER A 386 -11.69 11.59 38.76
N SER A 387 -10.41 11.43 39.09
CA SER A 387 -9.21 11.64 38.26
C SER A 387 -9.15 12.93 37.46
N SER A 388 -8.20 13.80 37.83
CA SER A 388 -7.48 14.64 36.87
C SER A 388 -7.22 13.83 35.58
N MET A 389 -7.88 14.19 34.47
CA MET A 389 -7.68 13.48 33.20
C MET A 389 -6.20 13.54 32.83
N ASP A 390 -5.62 12.37 32.61
CA ASP A 390 -4.25 12.21 32.15
C ASP A 390 -4.08 12.93 30.80
N PRO A 391 -2.95 13.63 30.54
CA PRO A 391 -2.67 14.28 29.25
C PRO A 391 -2.71 13.35 28.03
N ALA A 392 -2.73 12.02 28.25
CA ALA A 392 -2.80 10.99 27.22
C ALA A 392 -4.17 10.83 26.54
N HIS A 393 -5.21 11.58 26.96
CA HIS A 393 -6.57 11.50 26.38
C HIS A 393 -6.96 12.67 25.47
N TYR A 394 -6.09 13.67 25.26
CA TYR A 394 -6.40 14.77 24.35
C TYR A 394 -6.27 14.33 22.89
N ARG A 395 -7.20 14.79 22.05
CA ARG A 395 -7.19 14.49 20.62
C ARG A 395 -5.93 15.12 19.96
N PRO A 396 -5.08 14.34 19.28
CA PRO A 396 -3.97 14.90 18.52
C PRO A 396 -4.49 15.69 17.30
N ILE A 397 -3.92 16.86 17.05
CA ILE A 397 -4.28 17.69 15.89
C ILE A 397 -3.83 16.98 14.61
N GLU A 398 -4.72 16.91 13.62
CA GLU A 398 -4.43 16.34 12.30
C GLU A 398 -3.72 17.35 11.39
N VAL A 399 -2.96 16.89 10.39
CA VAL A 399 -2.26 17.76 9.42
C VAL A 399 -3.26 18.67 8.67
N GLY A 400 -4.46 18.17 8.38
CA GLY A 400 -5.52 18.94 7.71
C GLY A 400 -6.04 20.12 8.55
N ASP A 401 -6.10 19.98 9.87
CA ASP A 401 -6.54 21.04 10.78
C ASP A 401 -5.50 22.16 10.87
N ARG A 402 -4.19 21.82 10.90
CA ARG A 402 -3.07 22.78 10.86
C ARG A 402 -3.11 23.66 9.62
N SER A 403 -3.28 23.04 8.45
CA SER A 403 -3.37 23.77 7.17
C SER A 403 -4.63 24.62 7.08
N SER A 404 -5.76 24.14 7.59
CA SER A 404 -7.02 24.91 7.59
C SER A 404 -6.94 26.13 8.51
N LEU A 405 -6.36 25.97 9.71
CA LEU A 405 -6.11 27.08 10.64
C LEU A 405 -5.23 28.15 10.00
N HIS A 406 -4.11 27.76 9.40
CA HIS A 406 -3.21 28.67 8.70
C HIS A 406 -3.92 29.43 7.59
N ARG A 407 -4.72 28.75 6.75
CA ARG A 407 -5.51 29.40 5.70
C ARG A 407 -6.48 30.44 6.27
N HIS A 408 -7.26 30.11 7.30
CA HIS A 408 -8.23 31.05 7.87
C HIS A 408 -7.55 32.26 8.53
N LEU A 409 -6.39 32.05 9.18
CA LEU A 409 -5.59 33.13 9.75
C LEU A 409 -5.00 34.04 8.67
N ALA A 410 -4.41 33.46 7.62
CA ALA A 410 -3.81 34.22 6.52
C ALA A 410 -4.87 35.06 5.75
N LEU A 411 -6.04 34.47 5.44
CA LEU A 411 -7.11 35.16 4.71
C LEU A 411 -7.78 36.28 5.52
N ASN A 412 -7.82 36.16 6.85
CA ASN A 412 -8.52 37.12 7.71
C ASN A 412 -7.59 38.06 8.50
N LEU A 413 -6.26 37.97 8.31
CA LEU A 413 -5.27 38.73 9.07
C LEU A 413 -5.51 40.25 9.02
N GLU A 414 -5.79 40.80 7.84
CA GLU A 414 -6.09 42.23 7.68
C GLU A 414 -7.37 42.66 8.40
N ARG A 415 -8.39 41.79 8.40
CA ARG A 415 -9.67 42.09 9.06
C ARG A 415 -9.52 42.02 10.57
N MET A 416 -8.76 41.05 11.07
CA MET A 416 -8.41 40.94 12.49
C MET A 416 -7.65 42.19 12.97
N SER A 417 -6.66 42.66 12.18
CA SER A 417 -5.94 43.90 12.48
C SER A 417 -6.87 45.11 12.65
N LYS A 418 -7.83 45.28 11.71
CA LYS A 418 -8.83 46.36 11.77
C LYS A 418 -9.73 46.23 12.99
N ASP A 419 -10.25 45.04 13.29
CA ASP A 419 -11.13 44.79 14.45
C ASP A 419 -10.42 45.07 15.78
N LEU A 420 -9.19 44.59 15.94
CA LEU A 420 -8.37 44.85 17.13
C LEU A 420 -8.09 46.35 17.30
N THR A 421 -7.81 47.06 16.21
CA THR A 421 -7.59 48.51 16.25
C THR A 421 -8.86 49.29 16.59
N MET A 422 -10.04 48.87 16.09
CA MET A 422 -11.33 49.51 16.35
C MET A 422 -11.87 49.27 17.76
N LYS A 423 -11.61 48.11 18.37
CA LYS A 423 -11.99 47.85 19.76
C LYS A 423 -11.16 48.68 20.74
N THR A 424 -9.91 48.94 20.40
CA THR A 424 -9.00 49.76 21.19
C THR A 424 -9.45 51.23 21.28
N SER A 425 -10.18 51.75 20.28
CA SER A 425 -10.67 53.14 20.32
C SER A 425 -11.97 53.33 21.12
N ALA A 426 -12.65 52.24 21.51
CA ALA A 426 -13.94 52.29 22.20
C ALA A 426 -13.86 52.00 23.72
N GLU A 427 -12.81 51.33 24.19
CA GLU A 427 -12.61 50.97 25.61
C GLU A 427 -11.32 51.63 26.14
N LEU A 428 -11.45 52.87 26.61
CA LEU A 428 -10.40 53.59 27.35
C LEU A 428 -10.29 53.02 28.77
N GLU A 429 -9.65 51.86 28.94
CA GLU A 429 -9.02 51.46 30.22
C GLU A 429 -8.01 50.30 30.02
N GLU A 430 -6.80 50.49 30.58
CA GLU A 430 -5.60 49.61 30.65
C GLU A 430 -4.67 49.45 29.41
N ASP A 431 -3.67 50.34 29.34
CA ASP A 431 -2.51 50.35 28.40
C ASP A 431 -1.67 49.05 28.34
N LYS A 432 -1.72 48.19 29.37
CA LYS A 432 -0.91 46.97 29.46
C LYS A 432 -1.45 45.83 28.61
N THR A 433 -2.77 45.70 28.53
CA THR A 433 -3.46 44.62 27.81
C THR A 433 -3.34 44.84 26.30
N TYR A 434 -3.46 46.09 25.85
CA TYR A 434 -3.25 46.50 24.46
C TYR A 434 -1.84 46.16 23.93
N LEU A 435 -0.80 46.46 24.71
CA LEU A 435 0.59 46.13 24.34
C LEU A 435 0.82 44.61 24.22
N ALA A 436 0.18 43.81 25.06
CA ALA A 436 0.26 42.35 25.02
C ALA A 436 -0.46 41.76 23.80
N THR A 437 -1.67 42.24 23.50
CA THR A 437 -2.43 41.82 22.31
C THR A 437 -1.73 42.23 21.02
N LYS A 438 -1.15 43.43 20.97
CA LYS A 438 -0.37 43.91 19.82
C LYS A 438 0.88 43.06 19.58
N ARG A 439 1.65 42.75 20.63
CA ARG A 439 2.82 41.85 20.52
C ARG A 439 2.43 40.45 20.05
N SER A 440 1.32 39.93 20.53
CA SER A 440 0.81 38.62 20.13
C SER A 440 0.38 38.62 18.65
N PHE A 441 -0.24 39.70 18.18
CA PHE A 441 -0.58 39.90 16.76
C PHE A 441 0.66 40.07 15.86
N ASP A 442 1.67 40.82 16.30
CA ASP A 442 2.94 40.98 15.56
C ASP A 442 3.69 39.64 15.45
N THR A 443 3.64 38.83 16.52
CA THR A 443 4.19 37.46 16.53
C THR A 443 3.43 36.55 15.57
N LEU A 444 2.09 36.62 15.55
CA LEU A 444 1.23 35.90 14.60
C LEU A 444 1.60 36.28 13.15
N SER A 445 1.72 37.57 12.85
CA SER A 445 2.06 38.05 11.52
C SER A 445 3.45 37.58 11.08
N THR A 446 4.41 37.54 12.00
CA THR A 446 5.77 37.06 11.73
C THR A 446 5.79 35.56 11.43
N LEU A 447 5.05 34.76 12.22
CA LEU A 447 4.93 33.31 12.00
C LEU A 447 4.24 32.98 10.67
N LEU A 448 3.18 33.70 10.31
CA LEU A 448 2.51 33.53 9.02
C LEU A 448 3.42 33.91 7.84
N ALA A 449 4.18 35.00 7.96
CA ALA A 449 5.16 35.37 6.94
C ALA A 449 6.24 34.31 6.75
N GLN A 450 6.68 33.65 7.83
CA GLN A 450 7.65 32.54 7.79
C GLN A 450 7.07 31.23 7.24
N LEU A 451 5.76 31.01 7.37
CA LEU A 451 5.06 29.83 6.86
C LEU A 451 4.73 29.93 5.37
N GLY A 452 4.77 31.13 4.79
CA GLY A 452 4.47 31.36 3.38
C GLY A 452 2.97 31.26 3.04
N PRO A 453 2.60 31.25 1.75
CA PRO A 453 1.20 31.13 1.36
C PRO A 453 0.60 29.77 1.81
N PRO A 454 -0.67 29.75 2.26
CA PRO A 454 -1.31 28.52 2.70
C PRO A 454 -1.44 27.51 1.53
N PRO A 455 -1.32 26.20 1.78
CA PRO A 455 -1.49 25.18 0.74
C PRO A 455 -2.93 25.20 0.17
N ASP A 456 -3.05 25.20 -1.15
CA ASP A 456 -4.32 25.33 -1.89
C ASP A 456 -5.25 24.12 -1.70
N ARG A 457 -6.08 24.15 -0.67
CA ARG A 457 -7.30 23.32 -0.63
C ARG A 457 -8.38 24.00 -1.47
N HIS A 458 -8.66 23.44 -2.65
CA HIS A 458 -9.78 23.85 -3.48
C HIS A 458 -11.08 23.68 -2.69
N ARG A 459 -11.64 24.80 -2.26
CA ARG A 459 -12.89 24.90 -1.50
C ARG A 459 -14.04 24.51 -2.43
N ARG A 460 -14.80 23.47 -2.09
CA ARG A 460 -16.05 23.12 -2.79
C ARG A 460 -17.24 23.51 -1.94
N ASP A 461 -18.03 24.45 -2.46
CA ASP A 461 -19.41 24.63 -2.04
C ASP A 461 -20.16 23.33 -2.37
N VAL A 462 -20.71 22.66 -1.36
CA VAL A 462 -21.62 21.55 -1.56
C VAL A 462 -22.91 22.13 -2.12
N VAL A 463 -23.14 21.97 -3.42
CA VAL A 463 -24.46 22.24 -4.01
C VAL A 463 -25.44 21.24 -3.38
N PRO A 464 -26.55 21.70 -2.77
CA PRO A 464 -27.51 20.80 -2.16
C PRO A 464 -28.13 19.90 -3.23
N VAL A 465 -28.00 18.59 -3.04
CA VAL A 465 -28.53 17.55 -3.92
C VAL A 465 -30.05 17.65 -3.96
N THR A 466 -30.60 18.13 -5.08
CA THR A 466 -32.01 17.98 -5.41
C THR A 466 -32.27 16.55 -5.87
N LEU A 467 -33.29 15.93 -5.27
CA LEU A 467 -33.63 14.50 -5.24
C LEU A 467 -34.03 13.81 -6.56
N ASN A 468 -33.59 14.24 -7.74
CA ASN A 468 -33.92 13.57 -9.01
C ASN A 468 -32.74 13.58 -10.01
N MET A 469 -31.71 12.75 -9.79
CA MET A 469 -30.61 12.56 -10.75
C MET A 469 -30.41 11.10 -11.13
N ALA A 470 -29.95 10.88 -12.36
CA ALA A 470 -29.74 9.57 -12.97
C ALA A 470 -28.71 8.70 -12.20
N PRO A 471 -28.73 7.36 -12.34
CA PRO A 471 -27.88 6.44 -11.57
C PRO A 471 -26.36 6.71 -11.65
N SER A 472 -25.87 7.19 -12.81
CA SER A 472 -24.45 7.53 -13.02
C SER A 472 -23.99 8.72 -12.17
N ILE A 473 -24.88 9.67 -11.91
CA ILE A 473 -24.58 10.84 -11.10
C ILE A 473 -24.52 10.48 -9.62
N HIS A 474 -25.34 9.53 -9.16
CA HIS A 474 -25.23 8.98 -7.82
C HIS A 474 -23.87 8.31 -7.60
N GLN A 475 -23.45 7.45 -8.53
CA GLN A 475 -22.15 6.76 -8.47
C GLN A 475 -20.98 7.75 -8.51
N TYR A 476 -21.06 8.80 -9.33
CA TYR A 476 -20.11 9.91 -9.34
C TYR A 476 -20.00 10.59 -7.96
N HIS A 477 -21.13 11.03 -7.37
CA HIS A 477 -21.11 11.71 -6.07
C HIS A 477 -20.63 10.80 -4.94
N GLU A 478 -20.99 9.51 -4.96
CA GLU A 478 -20.51 8.52 -4.00
C GLU A 478 -18.99 8.33 -4.11
N PHE A 479 -18.46 8.23 -5.34
CA PHE A 479 -17.03 8.16 -5.60
C PHE A 479 -16.29 9.41 -5.11
N MET A 480 -16.82 10.61 -5.40
CA MET A 480 -16.22 11.87 -4.93
C MET A 480 -16.26 11.99 -3.40
N ARG A 481 -17.32 11.48 -2.74
CA ARG A 481 -17.42 11.46 -1.27
C ARG A 481 -16.41 10.50 -0.64
N LYS A 482 -16.27 9.29 -1.19
CA LYS A 482 -15.33 8.26 -0.70
C LYS A 482 -13.87 8.73 -0.78
N ASN A 483 -13.53 9.50 -1.80
CA ASN A 483 -12.15 9.89 -2.12
C ASN A 483 -11.75 11.29 -1.63
N ARG A 484 -12.62 11.98 -0.88
CA ARG A 484 -12.43 13.37 -0.42
C ARG A 484 -11.17 13.62 0.42
N GLY A 485 -10.62 12.59 1.07
CA GLY A 485 -9.43 12.66 1.92
C GLY A 485 -8.09 12.38 1.24
N ARG A 486 -8.07 12.05 -0.06
CA ARG A 486 -6.83 11.71 -0.78
C ARG A 486 -5.99 12.95 -1.08
N THR A 487 -4.68 12.89 -0.85
CA THR A 487 -3.73 13.97 -1.17
C THR A 487 -3.42 14.00 -2.67
N VAL A 488 -3.66 15.14 -3.32
CA VAL A 488 -3.51 15.31 -4.78
C VAL A 488 -2.34 16.25 -5.14
N ASP A 489 -1.69 16.84 -4.12
CA ASP A 489 -0.67 17.89 -4.28
C ASP A 489 0.51 17.47 -5.16
N ASN A 490 0.90 16.20 -5.12
CA ASN A 490 1.97 15.66 -5.96
C ASN A 490 1.55 15.63 -7.45
N LEU A 491 0.30 15.28 -7.75
CA LEU A 491 -0.23 15.24 -9.13
C LEU A 491 -0.42 16.65 -9.73
N LEU A 492 -0.77 17.62 -8.87
CA LEU A 492 -0.82 19.04 -9.23
C LEU A 492 0.56 19.59 -9.56
N LYS A 493 1.56 19.31 -8.71
CA LYS A 493 2.97 19.70 -8.95
C LYS A 493 3.56 19.04 -10.19
N ASP A 494 3.24 17.77 -10.42
CA ASP A 494 3.73 17.02 -11.57
C ASP A 494 3.04 17.47 -12.87
N GLY A 495 1.85 18.07 -12.81
CA GLY A 495 1.13 18.58 -13.98
C GLY A 495 0.69 17.46 -14.91
N VAL A 496 0.12 16.39 -14.34
CA VAL A 496 -0.40 15.23 -15.09
C VAL A 496 -1.68 15.60 -15.83
N PHE A 497 -2.62 16.25 -15.14
CA PHE A 497 -3.87 16.78 -15.70
C PHE A 497 -4.12 18.19 -15.17
N TYR A 498 -4.34 19.16 -16.06
CA TYR A 498 -4.53 20.57 -15.70
C TYR A 498 -5.34 21.36 -16.74
N GLU A 499 -5.96 22.46 -16.32
CA GLU A 499 -6.60 23.43 -17.22
C GLU A 499 -5.55 24.45 -17.70
N GLY A 500 -5.57 24.81 -18.99
CA GLY A 500 -4.64 25.79 -19.54
C GLY A 500 -5.16 26.50 -20.79
N GLY A 501 -5.26 27.83 -20.72
CA GLY A 501 -5.62 28.67 -21.87
C GLY A 501 -7.03 28.42 -22.41
N LEU A 502 -7.34 29.08 -23.52
CA LEU A 502 -8.63 29.01 -24.20
C LEU A 502 -8.47 28.58 -25.66
N SER A 503 -9.43 27.80 -26.16
CA SER A 503 -9.53 27.54 -27.60
C SER A 503 -10.00 28.78 -28.35
N ARG A 504 -9.89 28.78 -29.69
CA ARG A 504 -10.34 29.91 -30.53
C ARG A 504 -11.83 30.23 -30.36
N GLU A 505 -12.63 29.22 -30.00
CA GLU A 505 -14.06 29.38 -29.68
C GLU A 505 -14.31 29.78 -28.21
N ARG A 506 -13.26 30.18 -27.48
CA ARG A 506 -13.27 30.57 -26.06
C ARG A 506 -13.75 29.48 -25.10
N ARG A 507 -13.50 28.21 -25.45
CA ARG A 507 -13.73 27.08 -24.52
C ARG A 507 -12.48 26.83 -23.66
N PRO A 508 -12.63 26.45 -22.39
CA PRO A 508 -11.51 26.00 -21.57
C PRO A 508 -10.87 24.74 -22.17
N VAL A 509 -9.54 24.70 -22.17
CA VAL A 509 -8.76 23.56 -22.67
C VAL A 509 -8.11 22.83 -21.50
N PHE A 510 -8.34 21.53 -21.42
CA PHE A 510 -7.68 20.65 -20.46
C PHE A 510 -6.54 19.90 -21.14
N TYR A 511 -5.44 19.71 -20.42
CA TYR A 511 -4.27 18.94 -20.90
C TYR A 511 -4.09 17.70 -20.06
N PHE A 512 -3.92 16.55 -20.72
CA PHE A 512 -3.57 15.29 -20.10
C PHE A 512 -2.22 14.79 -20.63
N VAL A 513 -1.20 14.78 -19.78
CA VAL A 513 0.18 14.44 -20.15
C VAL A 513 0.49 13.01 -19.73
N MET A 514 0.36 12.06 -20.66
CA MET A 514 0.44 10.62 -20.37
C MET A 514 1.82 10.17 -19.89
N ARG A 515 2.91 10.79 -20.37
CA ARG A 515 4.28 10.42 -19.95
C ARG A 515 4.59 10.66 -18.47
N LYS A 516 3.79 11.48 -17.79
CA LYS A 516 3.96 11.80 -16.36
C LYS A 516 3.14 10.86 -15.45
N LEU A 517 2.40 9.93 -16.05
CA LEU A 517 1.58 8.95 -15.35
C LEU A 517 2.44 7.75 -14.93
N SER A 518 3.09 7.82 -13.77
CA SER A 518 3.82 6.68 -13.19
C SER A 518 2.88 5.83 -12.33
N LEU A 519 2.44 4.68 -12.88
CA LEU A 519 1.48 3.78 -12.21
C LEU A 519 2.07 2.98 -11.04
N ASP A 520 3.40 2.90 -10.94
CA ASP A 520 4.08 2.21 -9.84
C ASP A 520 3.93 2.92 -8.48
N ASN A 521 3.62 4.22 -8.49
CA ASN A 521 3.65 5.08 -7.31
C ASN A 521 2.31 5.73 -6.95
N VAL A 522 1.32 5.72 -7.84
CA VAL A 522 0.06 6.46 -7.66
C VAL A 522 -1.15 5.57 -7.94
N ASP A 523 -2.08 5.50 -6.99
CA ASP A 523 -3.37 4.83 -7.16
C ASP A 523 -4.23 5.54 -8.23
N LEU A 524 -4.76 4.75 -9.17
CA LEU A 524 -5.61 5.22 -10.27
C LEU A 524 -6.90 5.89 -9.78
N GLU A 525 -7.46 5.47 -8.64
CA GLU A 525 -8.60 6.18 -8.04
C GLU A 525 -8.25 7.63 -7.65
N THR A 526 -7.00 7.90 -7.25
CA THR A 526 -6.52 9.27 -6.96
C THR A 526 -6.43 10.11 -8.22
N ILE A 527 -6.01 9.52 -9.34
CA ILE A 527 -5.93 10.19 -10.64
C ILE A 527 -7.34 10.49 -11.18
N MET A 528 -8.26 9.52 -11.10
CA MET A 528 -9.66 9.75 -11.48
C MET A 528 -10.29 10.84 -10.62
N TYR A 529 -10.04 10.82 -9.31
CA TYR A 529 -10.49 11.86 -8.40
C TYR A 529 -9.94 13.23 -8.82
N HIS A 530 -8.63 13.36 -9.09
CA HIS A 530 -7.99 14.60 -9.60
C HIS A 530 -8.65 15.12 -10.88
N VAL A 531 -8.86 14.25 -11.87
CA VAL A 531 -9.51 14.59 -13.14
C VAL A 531 -10.94 15.09 -12.90
N PHE A 532 -11.72 14.35 -12.11
CA PHE A 532 -13.09 14.76 -11.77
C PHE A 532 -13.15 16.05 -10.95
N MET A 533 -12.14 16.33 -10.12
CA MET A 533 -12.04 17.60 -9.41
C MET A 533 -11.91 18.78 -10.36
N LEU A 534 -11.09 18.65 -11.40
CA LEU A 534 -10.82 19.72 -12.35
C LEU A 534 -11.93 19.86 -13.40
N LEU A 535 -12.67 18.79 -13.69
CA LEU A 535 -13.82 18.84 -14.60
C LEU A 535 -15.11 19.32 -13.93
N GLU A 536 -15.20 19.29 -12.60
CA GLU A 536 -16.40 19.69 -11.85
C GLU A 536 -16.93 21.11 -12.17
N PRO A 537 -16.07 22.15 -12.25
CA PRO A 537 -16.50 23.51 -12.59
C PRO A 537 -17.07 23.66 -14.02
N VAL A 538 -16.78 22.71 -14.90
CA VAL A 538 -17.13 22.74 -16.32
C VAL A 538 -18.17 21.68 -16.71
N MET A 539 -18.77 20.95 -15.75
CA MET A 539 -19.72 19.87 -16.04
C MET A 539 -20.96 20.29 -16.84
N ASN A 540 -21.30 21.59 -16.86
CA ASN A 540 -22.40 22.17 -17.64
C ASN A 540 -21.94 23.12 -18.76
N LYS A 541 -20.64 23.08 -19.12
CA LYS A 541 -20.04 23.95 -20.13
C LYS A 541 -19.36 23.11 -21.21
N THR A 542 -19.16 23.70 -22.38
CA THR A 542 -18.39 23.07 -23.46
C THR A 542 -16.90 23.25 -23.23
N PHE A 543 -16.11 22.19 -23.35
CA PHE A 543 -14.66 22.22 -23.16
C PHE A 543 -13.93 21.39 -24.22
N ASP A 544 -12.63 21.65 -24.41
CA ASP A 544 -11.75 20.89 -25.29
C ASP A 544 -10.70 20.12 -24.45
N LEU A 545 -10.31 18.92 -24.87
CA LEU A 545 -9.31 18.10 -24.18
C LEU A 545 -8.15 17.75 -25.11
N VAL A 546 -6.93 18.01 -24.65
CA VAL A 546 -5.68 17.71 -25.37
C VAL A 546 -4.93 16.62 -24.60
N VAL A 547 -4.71 15.48 -25.24
CA VAL A 547 -3.96 14.35 -24.71
C VAL A 547 -2.58 14.32 -25.36
N ASP A 548 -1.54 14.55 -24.57
CA ASP A 548 -0.15 14.44 -24.99
C ASP A 548 0.34 13.00 -24.80
N VAL A 549 0.49 12.28 -25.92
CA VAL A 549 0.92 10.87 -25.99
C VAL A 549 2.44 10.77 -26.23
N THR A 550 3.15 11.90 -26.27
CA THR A 550 4.59 11.88 -26.50
C THR A 550 5.30 11.11 -25.37
N GLY A 551 6.09 10.08 -25.71
CA GLY A 551 6.80 9.25 -24.72
C GLY A 551 5.91 8.23 -24.00
N PHE A 552 4.76 7.85 -24.56
CA PHE A 552 3.92 6.77 -24.02
C PHE A 552 4.61 5.40 -24.14
N GLY A 553 4.61 4.61 -23.07
CA GLY A 553 5.23 3.27 -23.00
C GLY A 553 4.49 2.37 -22.01
N THR A 554 5.00 1.16 -21.78
CA THR A 554 4.37 0.11 -20.95
C THR A 554 4.14 0.54 -19.49
N SER A 555 5.01 1.38 -18.94
CA SER A 555 4.90 1.90 -17.57
C SER A 555 3.70 2.83 -17.33
N ASN A 556 3.08 3.34 -18.41
CA ASN A 556 2.05 4.38 -18.37
C ASN A 556 0.69 3.86 -18.91
N GLU A 557 0.55 2.55 -19.10
CA GLU A 557 -0.66 1.91 -19.66
C GLU A 557 -1.79 1.79 -18.63
N ILE A 558 -2.96 2.35 -18.94
CA ILE A 558 -4.13 2.28 -18.05
C ILE A 558 -4.92 1.00 -18.35
N SER A 559 -5.27 0.19 -17.35
CA SER A 559 -6.03 -1.04 -17.61
C SER A 559 -7.43 -0.79 -18.21
N ASP A 560 -7.93 -1.72 -19.03
CA ASP A 560 -9.27 -1.64 -19.64
C ASP A 560 -10.39 -1.56 -18.60
N HIS A 561 -10.21 -2.24 -17.45
CA HIS A 561 -11.14 -2.18 -16.32
C HIS A 561 -11.26 -0.76 -15.77
N ASN A 562 -10.13 -0.06 -15.60
CA ASN A 562 -10.08 1.29 -15.04
C ASN A 562 -10.64 2.33 -16.02
N ILE A 563 -10.41 2.14 -17.31
CA ILE A 563 -11.05 2.98 -18.34
C ILE A 563 -12.57 2.77 -18.32
N SER A 564 -13.03 1.52 -18.26
CA SER A 564 -14.45 1.19 -18.16
C SER A 564 -15.09 1.82 -16.92
N GLN A 565 -14.40 1.72 -15.77
CA GLN A 565 -14.84 2.34 -14.52
C GLN A 565 -14.90 3.87 -14.63
N PHE A 566 -13.90 4.52 -15.22
CA PHE A 566 -13.92 5.97 -15.45
C PHE A 566 -15.12 6.42 -16.28
N PHE A 567 -15.41 5.72 -17.38
CA PHE A 567 -16.57 6.04 -18.23
C PHE A 567 -17.92 5.72 -17.57
N GLN A 568 -17.98 4.73 -16.67
CA GLN A 568 -19.18 4.45 -15.86
C GLN A 568 -19.43 5.55 -14.81
N LEU A 569 -18.35 6.10 -14.22
CA LEU A 569 -18.42 7.17 -13.22
C LEU A 569 -18.59 8.57 -13.85
N LEU A 570 -18.28 8.75 -15.13
CA LEU A 570 -18.38 10.05 -15.81
C LEU A 570 -19.85 10.46 -15.99
N PRO A 571 -20.28 11.62 -15.47
CA PRO A 571 -21.64 12.11 -15.66
C PRO A 571 -21.98 12.32 -17.14
N SER A 572 -23.23 12.00 -17.53
CA SER A 572 -23.69 12.11 -18.92
C SER A 572 -23.56 13.53 -19.47
N ASP A 573 -23.77 14.54 -18.63
CA ASP A 573 -23.77 15.95 -19.02
C ASP A 573 -22.35 16.44 -19.35
N THR A 574 -21.35 15.98 -18.61
CA THR A 574 -19.93 16.24 -18.87
C THR A 574 -19.46 15.58 -20.17
N ALA A 575 -19.92 14.34 -20.43
CA ALA A 575 -19.63 13.65 -21.69
C ALA A 575 -20.26 14.37 -22.91
N ILE A 576 -21.41 15.02 -22.73
CA ILE A 576 -22.05 15.84 -23.77
C ILE A 576 -21.24 17.13 -24.02
N GLY A 577 -20.68 17.75 -22.96
CA GLY A 577 -19.90 18.99 -23.01
C GLY A 577 -18.51 18.91 -23.66
N LEU A 578 -17.91 17.72 -23.81
CA LEU A 578 -16.64 17.56 -24.51
C LEU A 578 -16.81 17.87 -26.02
N CYS A 579 -16.23 18.96 -26.54
CA CYS A 579 -16.36 19.34 -27.95
C CYS A 579 -15.33 18.66 -28.85
N ASN A 580 -14.04 18.83 -28.55
CA ASN A 580 -12.95 18.22 -29.30
C ASN A 580 -11.99 17.46 -28.38
N LEU A 581 -11.51 16.31 -28.85
CA LEU A 581 -10.50 15.49 -28.19
C LEU A 581 -9.27 15.37 -29.10
N PHE A 582 -8.19 16.07 -28.77
CA PHE A 582 -6.96 16.08 -29.55
C PHE A 582 -5.96 15.07 -29.00
N PHE A 583 -5.41 14.20 -29.85
CA PHE A 583 -4.28 13.35 -29.51
C PHE A 583 -3.02 13.80 -30.25
N ILE A 584 -1.99 14.19 -29.51
CA ILE A 584 -0.74 14.72 -30.06
C ILE A 584 0.37 13.68 -29.95
N ASN A 585 1.20 13.57 -31.00
CA ASN A 585 2.37 12.68 -31.05
C ASN A 585 2.04 11.22 -30.69
N VAL A 586 0.99 10.69 -31.32
CA VAL A 586 0.61 9.29 -31.13
C VAL A 586 1.75 8.38 -31.62
N ASN A 587 2.20 7.47 -30.77
CA ASN A 587 3.30 6.56 -31.06
C ASN A 587 2.83 5.12 -31.28
N THR A 588 3.76 4.24 -31.67
CA THR A 588 3.50 2.84 -31.98
C THR A 588 3.06 2.04 -30.73
N ALA A 589 3.52 2.42 -29.54
CA ALA A 589 3.13 1.77 -28.28
C ALA A 589 1.65 2.02 -27.97
N PHE A 590 1.18 3.27 -28.09
CA PHE A 590 -0.22 3.63 -27.90
C PHE A 590 -1.15 2.89 -28.87
N ARG A 591 -0.71 2.64 -30.10
CA ARG A 591 -1.45 1.79 -31.05
C ARG A 591 -1.58 0.33 -30.58
N ARG A 592 -0.53 -0.27 -30.01
CA ARG A 592 -0.58 -1.64 -29.48
C ARG A 592 -1.56 -1.70 -28.31
N TYR A 593 -1.45 -0.74 -27.40
CA TYR A 593 -2.34 -0.58 -26.26
C TYR A 593 -3.82 -0.45 -26.67
N THR A 594 -4.14 0.42 -27.63
CA THR A 594 -5.53 0.64 -28.11
C THR A 594 -6.17 -0.57 -28.80
N LYS A 595 -5.38 -1.51 -29.33
CA LYS A 595 -5.91 -2.78 -29.88
C LYS A 595 -6.41 -3.74 -28.78
N GLY A 596 -5.89 -3.63 -27.56
CA GLY A 596 -6.28 -4.48 -26.43
C GLY A 596 -7.47 -3.95 -25.64
N LEU A 597 -7.87 -2.69 -25.86
CA LEU A 597 -9.03 -2.09 -25.19
C LEU A 597 -10.34 -2.61 -25.79
N SER A 598 -11.31 -2.94 -24.94
CA SER A 598 -12.64 -3.35 -25.38
C SER A 598 -13.33 -2.19 -26.12
N ARG A 599 -14.21 -2.50 -27.07
CA ARG A 599 -14.79 -1.62 -28.11
C ARG A 599 -15.73 -0.52 -27.54
N GLN A 600 -15.27 0.27 -26.58
CA GLN A 600 -16.09 1.12 -25.70
C GLN A 600 -15.98 2.64 -25.94
N LEU A 601 -15.13 3.10 -26.88
CA LEU A 601 -15.26 4.47 -27.37
C LEU A 601 -16.63 4.59 -28.05
N THR A 602 -17.59 5.16 -27.32
CA THR A 602 -18.95 5.32 -27.83
C THR A 602 -18.90 6.06 -29.18
N ASN A 603 -19.76 5.65 -30.13
CA ASN A 603 -19.85 6.28 -31.46
C ASN A 603 -20.04 7.82 -31.41
N ARG A 604 -20.42 8.37 -30.25
CA ARG A 604 -20.54 9.80 -29.97
C ARG A 604 -19.19 10.49 -29.75
N VAL A 605 -18.28 9.89 -28.96
CA VAL A 605 -16.94 10.45 -28.69
C VAL A 605 -16.03 10.27 -29.89
N ALA A 606 -16.15 9.17 -30.64
CA ALA A 606 -15.33 8.89 -31.82
C ALA A 606 -15.42 9.99 -32.91
N LYS A 607 -16.59 10.63 -33.07
CA LYS A 607 -16.78 11.75 -34.02
C LYS A 607 -16.10 13.06 -33.61
N ARG A 608 -15.63 13.15 -32.37
CA ARG A 608 -15.02 14.35 -31.76
C ARG A 608 -13.49 14.23 -31.65
N VAL A 609 -12.91 13.11 -32.06
CA VAL A 609 -11.47 12.85 -31.96
C VAL A 609 -10.74 13.46 -33.16
N ILE A 610 -9.68 14.21 -32.88
CA ILE A 610 -8.82 14.85 -33.87
C ILE A 610 -7.37 14.41 -33.59
N PHE A 611 -6.63 14.09 -34.64
CA PHE A 611 -5.22 13.70 -34.55
C PHE A 611 -4.33 14.71 -35.30
N PRO A 612 -3.97 15.84 -34.67
CA PRO A 612 -3.08 16.81 -35.29
C PRO A 612 -1.73 16.18 -35.62
N SER A 613 -1.30 16.31 -36.87
CA SER A 613 0.00 15.85 -37.36
C SER A 613 1.14 16.83 -37.07
N SER A 614 0.80 18.09 -36.75
CA SER A 614 1.75 19.13 -36.35
C SER A 614 1.12 20.15 -35.39
N LEU A 615 1.95 20.95 -34.71
CA LEU A 615 1.45 22.07 -33.88
C LEU A 615 0.76 23.16 -34.73
N MET A 616 1.07 23.26 -36.03
CA MET A 616 0.35 24.16 -36.93
C MET A 616 -1.12 23.73 -37.11
N GLU A 617 -1.38 22.43 -37.27
CA GLU A 617 -2.75 21.89 -37.38
C GLU A 617 -3.52 22.06 -36.05
N LEU A 618 -2.82 21.93 -34.92
CA LEU A 618 -3.41 22.26 -33.61
C LEU A 618 -3.69 23.77 -33.47
N SER A 619 -2.87 24.61 -34.10
CA SER A 619 -3.01 26.07 -34.04
C SER A 619 -4.28 26.60 -34.73
N GLU A 620 -4.91 25.78 -35.58
CA GLU A 620 -6.22 26.05 -36.19
C GLU A 620 -7.33 26.06 -35.13
N TYR A 621 -7.15 25.36 -34.01
CA TYR A 621 -8.14 25.23 -32.92
C TYR A 621 -7.76 26.03 -31.67
N ILE A 622 -6.46 26.13 -31.34
CA ILE A 622 -5.95 26.81 -30.15
C ILE A 622 -4.85 27.80 -30.56
N LEU A 623 -4.93 29.07 -30.16
CA LEU A 623 -3.90 30.05 -30.53
C LEU A 623 -2.54 29.69 -29.89
N PRO A 624 -1.39 29.90 -30.57
CA PRO A 624 -0.07 29.59 -30.01
C PRO A 624 0.24 30.27 -28.67
N GLN A 625 -0.36 31.44 -28.40
CA GLN A 625 -0.21 32.17 -27.14
C GLN A 625 -1.00 31.54 -25.98
N GLU A 626 -2.09 30.84 -26.30
CA GLU A 626 -2.97 30.14 -25.36
C GLU A 626 -2.56 28.67 -25.17
N LEU A 627 -1.68 28.15 -26.02
CA LEU A 627 -1.21 26.76 -25.97
C LEU A 627 -0.30 26.53 -24.76
N ARG A 628 -0.74 25.71 -23.80
CA ARG A 628 -0.01 25.38 -22.57
C ARG A 628 0.50 23.94 -22.54
N LEU A 629 1.03 23.44 -23.66
CA LEU A 629 1.70 22.14 -23.69
C LEU A 629 3.07 22.19 -22.99
N PRO A 630 3.58 21.05 -22.47
CA PRO A 630 4.94 20.97 -21.95
C PRO A 630 5.98 21.44 -22.97
N LYS A 631 6.97 22.23 -22.54
CA LYS A 631 8.05 22.70 -23.43
C LYS A 631 8.80 21.56 -24.09
N SER A 632 8.96 20.43 -23.39
CA SER A 632 9.55 19.21 -23.94
C SER A 632 8.81 18.66 -25.16
N THR A 633 7.51 18.95 -25.30
CA THR A 633 6.66 18.54 -26.42
C THR A 633 6.64 19.62 -27.52
N THR A 634 6.60 20.90 -27.15
CA THR A 634 6.65 21.99 -28.15
C THR A 634 8.03 22.13 -28.80
N ASN A 635 9.11 21.87 -28.05
CA ASN A 635 10.48 21.99 -28.54
C ASN A 635 10.80 20.96 -29.64
N LEU A 636 10.06 19.85 -29.70
CA LEU A 636 10.24 18.80 -30.70
C LEU A 636 10.02 19.27 -32.14
N GLU A 637 9.23 20.33 -32.35
CA GLU A 637 9.04 20.92 -33.68
C GLU A 637 9.94 22.13 -33.93
N THR A 638 10.37 22.84 -32.88
CA THR A 638 11.25 24.01 -33.01
C THR A 638 12.73 23.65 -33.08
N GLU A 639 13.12 22.48 -32.59
CA GLU A 639 14.51 22.01 -32.60
C GLU A 639 14.99 21.70 -34.02
N GLN A 640 16.19 22.16 -34.38
CA GLN A 640 16.83 21.83 -35.65
C GLN A 640 17.26 20.34 -35.65
N MET A 641 16.45 19.48 -36.26
CA MET A 641 16.73 18.05 -36.39
C MET A 641 17.24 17.69 -37.78
N VAL A 642 18.21 16.79 -37.85
CA VAL A 642 18.73 16.25 -39.12
C VAL A 642 17.80 15.14 -39.61
N SER A 643 17.05 15.38 -40.69
CA SER A 643 16.16 14.40 -41.31
C SER A 643 16.90 13.54 -42.34
N ILE A 644 16.89 12.22 -42.15
CA ILE A 644 17.54 11.24 -43.02
C ILE A 644 16.48 10.51 -43.86
N PRO A 645 16.46 10.68 -45.20
CA PRO A 645 15.52 10.00 -46.09
C PRO A 645 15.97 8.56 -46.40
N GLY A 646 15.03 7.71 -46.84
CA GLY A 646 15.33 6.36 -47.33
C GLY A 646 15.54 5.32 -46.23
N VAL A 647 14.87 5.49 -45.08
CA VAL A 647 14.85 4.51 -43.97
C VAL A 647 13.52 3.77 -43.98
N HIS A 648 13.55 2.45 -43.89
CA HIS A 648 12.35 1.62 -43.78
C HIS A 648 12.37 0.85 -42.45
N LYS A 649 11.26 0.90 -41.71
CA LYS A 649 11.05 0.11 -40.48
C LYS A 649 10.56 -1.29 -40.88
N LEU A 650 11.22 -2.32 -40.36
CA LEU A 650 10.87 -3.72 -40.58
C LEU A 650 10.04 -4.20 -39.39
N ILE A 651 8.81 -4.64 -39.66
CA ILE A 651 7.89 -5.19 -38.65
C ILE A 651 7.60 -6.64 -39.05
N PRO A 652 7.77 -7.63 -38.15
CA PRO A 652 7.50 -9.03 -38.46
C PRO A 652 6.08 -9.22 -39.00
N GLY A 653 5.95 -9.82 -40.18
CA GLY A 653 4.66 -10.10 -40.84
C GLY A 653 4.04 -8.93 -41.62
N LEU A 654 4.72 -7.78 -41.76
CA LEU A 654 4.25 -6.62 -42.55
C LEU A 654 5.32 -6.17 -43.57
N PRO A 655 4.93 -5.56 -44.70
CA PRO A 655 5.88 -5.02 -45.66
C PRO A 655 6.72 -3.88 -45.06
N PRO A 656 7.97 -3.68 -45.54
CA PRO A 656 8.84 -2.60 -45.07
C PRO A 656 8.14 -1.24 -45.16
N THR A 657 8.00 -0.56 -44.02
CA THR A 657 7.23 0.69 -43.95
C THR A 657 8.17 1.89 -44.02
N PRO A 658 8.00 2.82 -44.97
CA PRO A 658 8.88 3.99 -45.07
C PRO A 658 8.68 4.93 -43.88
N VAL A 659 9.79 5.35 -43.27
CA VAL A 659 9.82 6.27 -42.13
C VAL A 659 10.73 7.46 -42.41
N GLN A 660 10.36 8.62 -41.87
CA GLN A 660 11.22 9.77 -41.77
C GLN A 660 11.97 9.70 -40.44
N PHE A 661 13.29 9.52 -40.53
CA PHE A 661 14.16 9.38 -39.36
C PHE A 661 14.84 10.72 -39.06
N LYS A 662 14.52 11.36 -37.93
CA LYS A 662 15.07 12.66 -37.54
C LYS A 662 15.92 12.51 -36.27
N ILE A 663 17.12 13.06 -36.29
CA ILE A 663 18.06 13.04 -35.16
C ILE A 663 18.27 14.47 -34.65
N GLY A 664 17.86 14.73 -33.41
CA GLY A 664 18.12 15.98 -32.69
C GLY A 664 19.36 15.91 -31.80
N ASN A 665 19.52 16.88 -30.90
CA ASN A 665 20.64 16.92 -29.95
C ASN A 665 20.42 15.97 -28.76
N GLU A 666 19.18 15.75 -28.34
CA GLU A 666 18.84 14.90 -27.17
C GLU A 666 17.76 13.86 -27.48
N VAL A 667 17.07 13.97 -28.62
CA VAL A 667 15.93 13.13 -28.99
C VAL A 667 16.06 12.57 -30.41
N ILE A 668 15.50 11.39 -30.63
CA ILE A 668 15.32 10.78 -31.95
C ILE A 668 13.83 10.69 -32.23
N GLN A 669 13.40 11.16 -33.40
CA GLN A 669 12.03 11.02 -33.87
C GLN A 669 11.96 10.10 -35.08
N ILE A 670 11.02 9.17 -35.04
CA ILE A 670 10.74 8.24 -36.13
C ILE A 670 9.29 8.44 -36.53
N VAL A 671 9.09 9.16 -37.64
CA VAL A 671 7.75 9.53 -38.12
C VAL A 671 7.37 8.62 -39.29
N MET A 672 6.23 7.93 -39.19
CA MET A 672 5.72 7.11 -40.30
C MET A 672 5.28 7.99 -41.46
N GLN A 673 5.57 7.64 -42.72
CA GLN A 673 5.12 8.46 -43.86
C GLN A 673 3.65 8.25 -44.24
N LYS A 674 3.10 7.07 -43.95
CA LYS A 674 1.69 6.73 -44.23
C LYS A 674 0.86 6.80 -42.95
N LYS A 675 -0.33 7.39 -43.02
CA LYS A 675 -1.33 7.31 -41.95
C LYS A 675 -1.77 5.85 -41.78
N GLN A 676 -1.90 5.40 -40.55
CA GLN A 676 -2.33 4.04 -40.21
C GLN A 676 -3.54 4.10 -39.29
N GLU A 677 -4.37 3.07 -39.36
CA GLU A 677 -5.57 2.95 -38.54
C GLU A 677 -5.22 2.66 -37.07
N ILE A 678 -5.77 3.48 -36.16
CA ILE A 678 -5.71 3.29 -34.70
C ILE A 678 -7.03 2.67 -34.22
N PHE A 679 -8.14 3.33 -34.52
CA PHE A 679 -9.49 2.88 -34.19
C PHE A 679 -10.25 2.64 -35.48
N VAL A 680 -11.32 1.84 -35.43
CA VAL A 680 -12.15 1.53 -36.60
C VAL A 680 -12.62 2.84 -37.27
N GLY A 681 -12.13 3.10 -38.48
CA GLY A 681 -12.45 4.30 -39.26
C GLY A 681 -11.67 5.58 -38.94
N MET A 682 -10.65 5.53 -38.05
CA MET A 682 -9.79 6.67 -37.71
C MET A 682 -8.31 6.35 -37.92
N SER A 683 -7.64 7.17 -38.72
CA SER A 683 -6.21 7.01 -39.05
C SER A 683 -5.38 8.23 -38.68
N CYS A 684 -4.18 8.01 -38.16
CA CYS A 684 -3.22 9.07 -37.88
C CYS A 684 -1.80 8.69 -38.31
N GLN A 685 -0.93 9.69 -38.34
CA GLN A 685 0.50 9.49 -38.55
C GLN A 685 1.17 9.21 -37.20
N TYR A 686 2.01 8.18 -37.12
CA TYR A 686 2.72 7.85 -35.88
C TYR A 686 4.04 8.60 -35.79
N ASN A 687 4.32 9.11 -34.58
CA ASN A 687 5.57 9.78 -34.22
C ASN A 687 6.16 9.09 -32.99
N ASP A 688 7.12 8.18 -33.20
CA ASP A 688 7.86 7.57 -32.10
C ASP A 688 9.00 8.51 -31.69
N VAL A 689 8.97 8.99 -30.44
CA VAL A 689 9.98 9.90 -29.88
C VAL A 689 10.72 9.18 -28.76
N TYR A 690 12.03 9.00 -28.93
CA TYR A 690 12.91 8.37 -27.94
C TYR A 690 13.96 9.35 -27.46
N HIS A 691 14.19 9.39 -26.16
CA HIS A 691 15.29 10.17 -25.60
C HIS A 691 16.60 9.38 -25.72
N ILE A 692 17.73 10.06 -25.97
CA ILE A 692 19.02 9.40 -26.21
C ILE A 692 19.49 8.53 -25.03
N SER A 693 19.01 8.79 -23.80
CA SER A 693 19.30 7.98 -22.62
C SER A 693 18.55 6.65 -22.56
N GLU A 694 17.45 6.50 -23.30
CA GLU A 694 16.62 5.28 -23.32
C GLU A 694 17.15 4.24 -24.30
N LEU A 695 18.16 4.60 -25.10
CA LEU A 695 18.78 3.73 -26.09
C LEU A 695 19.99 3.04 -25.49
N ASP A 696 19.99 1.72 -25.45
CA ASP A 696 21.04 0.90 -24.85
C ASP A 696 22.20 0.68 -25.82
N ASP A 697 21.88 0.15 -27.00
CA ASP A 697 22.87 -0.15 -28.04
C ASP A 697 22.28 -0.03 -29.45
N ILE A 698 23.16 0.16 -30.44
CA ILE A 698 22.82 0.20 -31.86
C ILE A 698 23.78 -0.71 -32.61
N SER A 699 23.26 -1.83 -33.08
CA SER A 699 24.07 -2.93 -33.60
C SER A 699 23.78 -3.17 -35.08
N LYS A 700 24.81 -3.54 -35.85
CA LYS A 700 24.65 -3.98 -37.25
C LYS A 700 24.12 -5.42 -37.27
N ALA A 701 23.29 -5.76 -38.26
CA ALA A 701 22.89 -7.14 -38.48
C ALA A 701 24.11 -8.02 -38.83
N HIS A 702 24.33 -9.10 -38.09
CA HIS A 702 25.46 -10.02 -38.30
C HIS A 702 25.14 -11.17 -39.29
N SER A 703 23.93 -11.19 -39.84
CA SER A 703 23.51 -12.21 -40.82
C SER A 703 24.13 -11.91 -42.18
N ARG A 704 24.90 -12.87 -42.71
CA ARG A 704 25.47 -12.84 -44.06
C ARG A 704 24.35 -12.80 -45.10
N GLY A 705 23.93 -11.63 -45.55
CA GLY A 705 22.98 -11.53 -46.67
C GLY A 705 22.35 -10.17 -46.97
N ASP A 706 22.25 -9.23 -46.01
CA ASP A 706 21.47 -8.00 -46.26
C ASP A 706 22.23 -6.70 -45.92
N ASP A 707 22.55 -5.91 -46.94
CA ASP A 707 23.59 -4.87 -46.89
C ASP A 707 23.12 -3.49 -46.39
N GLY A 708 22.00 -3.44 -45.65
CA GLY A 708 21.38 -2.20 -45.19
C GLY A 708 20.77 -2.21 -43.79
N GLU A 709 20.74 -3.37 -43.11
CA GLU A 709 19.98 -3.54 -41.87
C GLU A 709 20.74 -3.13 -40.60
N PHE A 710 20.03 -2.50 -39.67
CA PHE A 710 20.51 -2.15 -38.33
C PHE A 710 19.41 -2.27 -37.28
N PHE A 711 19.81 -2.52 -36.03
CA PHE A 711 18.92 -2.67 -34.89
C PHE A 711 19.18 -1.58 -33.85
N ILE A 712 18.12 -1.06 -33.25
CA ILE A 712 18.19 -0.18 -32.08
C ILE A 712 17.62 -0.96 -30.89
N ILE A 713 18.40 -1.11 -29.83
CA ILE A 713 18.03 -1.77 -28.58
C ILE A 713 17.70 -0.69 -27.54
N TYR A 714 16.58 -0.86 -26.83
CA TYR A 714 16.06 0.10 -25.85
C TYR A 714 15.28 -0.66 -24.73
N GLU A 715 14.98 0.03 -23.62
CA GLU A 715 14.38 -0.56 -22.40
C GLU A 715 15.24 -1.67 -21.77
N ASP A 716 16.45 -1.33 -21.31
CA ASP A 716 17.40 -2.21 -20.60
C ASP A 716 17.73 -3.52 -21.36
N GLY A 717 17.76 -3.46 -22.69
CA GLY A 717 18.07 -4.61 -23.55
C GLY A 717 16.88 -5.52 -23.90
N THR A 718 15.67 -5.19 -23.45
CA THR A 718 14.49 -6.08 -23.60
C THR A 718 13.76 -5.91 -24.94
N MET A 719 13.78 -4.71 -25.52
CA MET A 719 13.10 -4.39 -26.77
C MET A 719 14.10 -4.04 -27.88
N SER A 720 13.79 -4.43 -29.13
CA SER A 720 14.58 -4.06 -30.30
C SER A 720 13.70 -3.61 -31.47
N MET A 721 14.18 -2.61 -32.22
CA MET A 721 13.57 -2.15 -33.46
C MET A 721 14.51 -2.40 -34.63
N THR A 722 13.98 -2.94 -35.73
CA THR A 722 14.74 -3.25 -36.94
C THR A 722 14.47 -2.25 -38.05
N PHE A 723 15.52 -1.74 -38.68
CA PHE A 723 15.45 -0.79 -39.78
C PHE A 723 16.38 -1.21 -40.92
N THR A 724 16.05 -0.82 -42.15
CA THR A 724 16.91 -0.94 -43.33
C THR A 724 17.11 0.41 -44.01
N SER A 725 18.36 0.74 -44.32
CA SER A 725 18.73 1.99 -45.01
C SER A 725 20.08 1.86 -45.72
N THR A 726 20.18 2.45 -46.91
CA THR A 726 21.46 2.62 -47.63
C THR A 726 22.42 3.57 -46.91
N LYS A 727 21.95 4.34 -45.92
CA LYS A 727 22.74 5.28 -45.11
C LYS A 727 22.99 4.78 -43.68
N ARG A 728 22.92 3.45 -43.44
CA ARG A 728 23.05 2.83 -42.10
C ARG A 728 24.24 3.36 -41.30
N ASP A 729 25.43 3.46 -41.90
CA ASP A 729 26.65 3.84 -41.20
C ASP A 729 26.62 5.32 -40.77
N GLN A 730 25.96 6.18 -41.55
CA GLN A 730 25.77 7.59 -41.19
C GLN A 730 24.79 7.74 -40.01
N ILE A 731 23.73 6.93 -39.99
CA ILE A 731 22.73 6.92 -38.91
C ILE A 731 23.38 6.44 -37.60
N ILE A 732 24.08 5.30 -37.63
CA ILE A 732 24.74 4.73 -36.45
C ILE A 732 25.79 5.70 -35.90
N SER A 733 26.62 6.28 -36.78
CA SER A 733 27.65 7.26 -36.38
C SER A 733 27.04 8.54 -35.79
N ALA A 734 25.95 9.06 -36.39
CA ALA A 734 25.27 10.25 -35.89
C ALA A 734 24.69 10.00 -34.48
N ILE A 735 24.01 8.88 -34.25
CA ILE A 735 23.42 8.58 -32.95
C ILE A 735 24.50 8.31 -31.89
N ALA A 736 25.55 7.56 -32.24
CA ALA A 736 26.67 7.30 -31.34
C ALA A 736 27.36 8.61 -30.91
N LYS A 737 27.56 9.55 -31.84
CA LYS A 737 28.13 10.87 -31.55
C LYS A 737 27.23 11.71 -30.66
N THR A 738 25.91 11.68 -30.87
CA THR A 738 24.93 12.34 -30.01
C THR A 738 24.92 11.75 -28.60
N LYS A 739 24.92 10.41 -28.47
CA LYS A 739 25.02 9.70 -27.18
C LYS A 739 26.32 10.04 -26.45
N GLN A 740 27.45 10.06 -27.15
CA GLN A 740 28.73 10.43 -26.56
C GLN A 740 28.75 11.90 -26.10
N ARG A 741 28.16 12.81 -26.87
CA ARG A 741 28.03 14.24 -26.52
C ARG A 741 27.14 14.43 -25.30
N PHE A 742 26.03 13.72 -25.23
CA PHE A 742 25.11 13.71 -24.09
C PHE A 742 25.77 13.16 -22.82
N LEU A 743 26.49 12.04 -22.92
CA LEU A 743 27.26 11.47 -21.80
C LEU A 743 28.39 12.40 -21.34
N ALA A 744 29.06 13.10 -22.26
CA ALA A 744 30.10 14.07 -21.94
C ALA A 744 29.59 15.38 -21.29
N ALA A 745 28.32 15.74 -21.55
CA ALA A 745 27.66 16.90 -20.93
C ALA A 745 27.14 16.61 -19.51
N LYS A 746 26.98 15.33 -19.14
CA LYS A 746 26.57 14.92 -17.79
C LYS A 746 27.79 14.66 -16.88
N PRO A 747 27.71 14.98 -15.57
CA PRO A 747 28.71 14.53 -14.61
C PRO A 747 28.73 12.99 -14.56
N PRO A 748 29.88 12.35 -14.23
CA PRO A 748 30.05 10.89 -14.30
C PRO A 748 29.24 10.07 -13.27
N ASN A 749 28.22 10.64 -12.61
CA ASN A 749 27.31 9.95 -11.68
C ASN A 749 25.95 10.69 -11.61
N TYR A 750 25.19 10.73 -12.70
CA TYR A 750 23.84 11.33 -12.71
C TYR A 750 22.80 10.47 -11.96
N SER A 751 23.14 9.24 -11.56
CA SER A 751 22.32 8.37 -10.70
C SER A 751 22.33 8.76 -9.21
N ALA A 752 23.00 9.86 -8.83
CA ALA A 752 23.03 10.30 -7.44
C ALA A 752 21.61 10.62 -6.95
N ARG A 753 21.16 9.81 -5.98
CA ARG A 753 19.91 9.93 -5.20
C ARG A 753 19.57 11.41 -4.95
N VAL A 754 18.32 11.80 -5.20
CA VAL A 754 17.81 13.11 -4.78
C VAL A 754 17.72 13.07 -3.25
N ILE A 755 18.75 13.59 -2.59
CA ILE A 755 18.81 13.67 -1.13
C ILE A 755 17.79 14.71 -0.71
N ARG A 756 16.74 14.28 -0.02
CA ARG A 756 15.77 15.21 0.55
C ARG A 756 16.42 15.88 1.76
N PRO A 757 16.01 17.09 2.11
CA PRO A 757 16.69 17.77 3.20
C PRO A 757 16.47 17.14 4.58
N ASN A 758 15.34 16.44 4.78
CA ASN A 758 15.10 15.51 5.89
C ASN A 758 16.17 14.39 5.99
N ASP A 759 16.78 13.99 4.86
CA ASP A 759 17.78 12.91 4.82
C ASP A 759 19.21 13.40 5.19
N VAL A 760 19.42 14.72 5.28
CA VAL A 760 20.74 15.35 5.45
C VAL A 760 21.40 15.00 6.78
N PRO A 761 20.71 15.03 7.95
CA PRO A 761 21.35 14.71 9.23
C PRO A 761 21.89 13.27 9.25
N GLY A 762 21.08 12.29 8.82
CA GLY A 762 21.49 10.88 8.72
C GLY A 762 22.64 10.66 7.73
N THR A 763 22.62 11.39 6.60
CA THR A 763 23.66 11.33 5.56
C THR A 763 25.00 11.87 6.08
N LEU A 764 25.00 13.06 6.69
CA LEU A 764 26.20 13.69 7.25
C LEU A 764 26.76 12.91 8.44
N LEU A 765 25.89 12.35 9.28
CA LEU A 765 26.28 11.49 10.38
C LEU A 765 27.04 10.25 9.87
N THR A 766 26.47 9.54 8.89
CA THR A 766 27.10 8.37 8.26
C THR A 766 28.47 8.73 7.67
N MET A 767 28.52 9.81 6.90
CA MET A 767 29.76 10.29 6.27
C MET A 767 30.85 10.65 7.30
N SER A 768 30.48 11.21 8.45
CA SER A 768 31.42 11.49 9.54
C SER A 768 31.99 10.21 10.17
N MET A 769 31.17 9.17 10.37
CA MET A 769 31.58 7.88 10.93
C MET A 769 32.52 7.10 10.01
N PHE A 770 32.24 7.11 8.69
CA PHE A 770 33.15 6.51 7.70
C PHE A 770 34.53 7.17 7.71
N ASN A 771 34.57 8.50 7.67
CA ASN A 771 35.84 9.22 7.59
C ASN A 771 36.60 9.26 8.93
N LEU A 772 35.92 9.05 10.07
CA LEU A 772 36.55 8.77 11.37
C LEU A 772 37.35 7.46 11.38
N SER A 773 37.03 6.51 10.50
CA SER A 773 37.73 5.22 10.38
C SER A 773 38.96 5.28 9.45
N SER A 774 39.25 6.45 8.86
CA SER A 774 40.38 6.64 7.93
C SER A 774 41.75 6.54 8.60
N PRO A 775 42.80 6.03 7.92
CA PRO A 775 44.17 6.07 8.44
C PRO A 775 44.72 7.51 8.59
N ASP A 776 44.27 8.45 7.75
CA ASP A 776 44.76 9.84 7.75
C ASP A 776 44.32 10.61 9.00
N SER A 777 45.27 11.26 9.68
CA SER A 777 45.03 11.96 10.95
C SER A 777 44.26 13.27 10.76
N ALA A 778 44.48 13.98 9.65
CA ALA A 778 43.81 15.24 9.37
C ALA A 778 42.33 15.02 9.00
N LEU A 779 42.03 13.96 8.24
CA LEU A 779 40.68 13.57 7.88
C LEU A 779 39.88 13.13 9.11
N ARG A 780 40.48 12.36 10.02
CA ARG A 780 39.82 11.97 11.28
C ARG A 780 39.45 13.17 12.14
N LEU A 781 40.38 14.10 12.32
CA LEU A 781 40.11 15.34 13.06
C LEU A 781 39.01 16.18 12.39
N ALA A 782 39.04 16.32 11.05
CA ALA A 782 38.01 17.04 10.33
C ALA A 782 36.62 16.36 10.44
N SER A 783 36.58 15.03 10.47
CA SER A 783 35.34 14.25 10.62
C SER A 783 34.78 14.33 12.04
N TYR A 784 35.64 14.34 13.06
CA TYR A 784 35.23 14.59 14.44
C TYR A 784 34.67 16.00 14.64
N ASN A 785 35.33 17.01 14.05
CA ASN A 785 34.83 18.38 14.10
C ASN A 785 33.47 18.52 13.41
N LEU A 786 33.24 17.78 12.32
CA LEU A 786 31.94 17.69 11.66
C LEU A 786 30.90 17.04 12.59
N LEU A 787 31.25 15.93 13.26
CA LEU A 787 30.37 15.25 14.21
C LEU A 787 29.98 16.15 15.40
N CYS A 788 30.92 16.92 15.95
CA CYS A 788 30.62 17.91 16.99
C CYS A 788 29.66 18.99 16.46
N ALA A 789 29.93 19.54 15.28
CA ALA A 789 29.05 20.55 14.69
C ALA A 789 27.64 20.00 14.40
N LEU A 790 27.52 18.75 13.96
CA LEU A 790 26.23 18.07 13.77
C LEU A 790 25.47 17.93 15.09
N SER A 791 26.17 17.49 16.15
CA SER A 791 25.57 17.35 17.49
C SER A 791 25.07 18.69 18.03
N ASP A 792 25.83 19.77 17.83
CA ASP A 792 25.46 21.12 18.27
C ASP A 792 24.27 21.66 17.47
N THR A 793 24.25 21.47 16.14
CA THR A 793 23.20 22.01 15.25
C THR A 793 21.87 21.27 15.41
N PHE A 794 21.89 19.94 15.47
CA PHE A 794 20.67 19.11 15.53
C PHE A 794 20.32 18.66 16.96
N LYS A 795 21.10 19.07 17.97
CA LYS A 795 20.90 18.74 19.39
C LYS A 795 20.83 17.23 19.66
N PHE A 796 21.67 16.44 18.99
CA PHE A 796 21.75 15.01 19.25
C PHE A 796 22.24 14.74 20.68
N ASP A 797 21.58 13.80 21.37
CA ASP A 797 22.03 13.35 22.67
C ASP A 797 23.28 12.46 22.53
N THR A 798 24.44 13.10 22.67
CA THR A 798 25.76 12.45 22.62
C THR A 798 26.44 12.39 23.99
N GLY A 799 25.72 12.73 25.07
CA GLY A 799 26.28 12.91 26.41
C GLY A 799 27.49 13.85 26.46
N ASN A 800 28.44 13.59 27.35
CA ASN A 800 29.69 14.37 27.49
C ASN A 800 30.87 13.81 26.65
N GLN A 801 30.59 13.08 25.56
CA GLN A 801 31.64 12.39 24.78
C GLN A 801 32.21 13.20 23.61
N LEU A 802 31.53 14.27 23.18
CA LEU A 802 31.99 15.17 22.11
C LEU A 802 32.39 16.53 22.69
N LEU A 803 33.64 16.94 22.46
CA LEU A 803 34.17 18.22 22.95
C LEU A 803 34.99 18.90 21.86
N ASN A 804 34.76 20.21 21.65
CA ASN A 804 35.51 20.98 20.66
C ASN A 804 36.75 21.63 21.29
N ALA A 805 37.95 21.19 20.92
CA ALA A 805 39.20 21.78 21.38
C ALA A 805 40.24 21.89 20.24
N LYS A 806 41.00 22.98 20.24
CA LYS A 806 42.10 23.18 19.28
C LYS A 806 43.25 22.23 19.62
N GLY A 807 43.70 21.43 18.66
CA GLY A 807 44.84 20.51 18.83
C GLY A 807 44.49 19.09 19.29
N LEU A 808 43.22 18.68 19.19
CA LEU A 808 42.79 17.30 19.47
C LEU A 808 43.49 16.28 18.55
N CYS A 809 43.96 15.19 19.14
CA CYS A 809 44.61 14.08 18.45
C CYS A 809 43.75 12.82 18.56
N ILE A 810 43.19 12.37 17.44
CA ILE A 810 42.38 11.15 17.41
C ILE A 810 43.32 9.96 17.13
N PRO A 811 43.26 8.87 17.91
CA PRO A 811 44.08 7.67 17.69
C PRO A 811 43.57 6.84 16.51
N THR A 812 44.47 6.14 15.81
CA THR A 812 44.13 5.35 14.60
C THR A 812 43.24 4.15 14.92
N ASN A 813 43.32 3.65 16.15
CA ASN A 813 42.37 2.69 16.69
C ASN A 813 41.33 3.41 17.57
N ASN A 814 40.25 3.88 16.95
CA ASN A 814 39.14 4.56 17.59
C ASN A 814 37.82 3.76 17.50
N ALA A 815 37.88 2.46 17.14
CA ALA A 815 36.72 1.60 16.98
C ALA A 815 35.80 1.53 18.21
N PRO A 816 36.30 1.41 19.46
CA PRO A 816 35.44 1.42 20.65
C PRO A 816 34.65 2.71 20.82
N PHE A 817 35.25 3.85 20.45
CA PHE A 817 34.58 5.16 20.50
C PHE A 817 33.47 5.25 19.44
N ILE A 818 33.75 4.83 18.20
CA ILE A 818 32.78 4.84 17.10
C ILE A 818 31.58 3.95 17.44
N ARG A 819 31.83 2.73 17.95
CA ARG A 819 30.78 1.78 18.35
C ARG A 819 29.88 2.36 19.42
N ARG A 820 30.47 2.88 20.51
CA ARG A 820 29.72 3.48 21.63
C ARG A 820 28.89 4.68 21.19
N MET A 821 29.45 5.52 20.32
CA MET A 821 28.74 6.67 19.77
C MET A 821 27.58 6.23 18.87
N SER A 822 27.78 5.21 18.03
CA SER A 822 26.72 4.67 17.15
C SER A 822 25.60 4.01 17.96
N GLU A 823 25.92 3.25 19.01
CA GLU A 823 24.92 2.64 19.91
C GLU A 823 24.06 3.68 20.62
N MET A 824 24.65 4.77 21.09
CA MET A 824 23.94 5.85 21.75
C MET A 824 23.00 6.57 20.77
N LEU A 825 23.51 6.95 19.60
CA LEU A 825 22.72 7.62 18.56
C LEU A 825 21.62 6.74 17.99
N ALA A 826 21.86 5.44 17.81
CA ALA A 826 20.81 4.51 17.36
C ALA A 826 19.66 4.37 18.38
N ARG A 827 19.94 4.57 19.68
CA ARG A 827 18.93 4.53 20.74
C ARG A 827 18.15 5.84 20.85
N THR A 828 18.85 6.98 20.83
CA THR A 828 18.26 8.31 21.01
C THR A 828 17.60 8.81 19.72
N GLU A 829 18.26 8.65 18.57
CA GLU A 829 17.84 9.19 17.27
C GLU A 829 17.31 8.11 16.32
N SER A 830 16.44 7.22 16.82
CA SER A 830 15.99 6.07 16.01
C SER A 830 15.23 6.44 14.72
N HIS A 831 14.73 7.67 14.61
CA HIS A 831 14.04 8.19 13.43
C HIS A 831 14.96 8.30 12.19
N LEU A 832 16.28 8.43 12.37
CA LEU A 832 17.28 8.56 11.30
C LEU A 832 17.75 7.21 10.72
N THR A 833 17.22 6.09 11.22
CA THR A 833 17.71 4.74 10.90
C THR A 833 17.70 4.46 9.40
N LEU A 834 16.60 4.79 8.71
CA LEU A 834 16.46 4.45 7.29
C LEU A 834 17.46 5.24 6.44
N GLU A 835 17.64 6.51 6.76
CA GLU A 835 18.55 7.44 6.09
C GLU A 835 20.00 7.04 6.33
N PHE A 836 20.35 6.72 7.58
CA PHE A 836 21.68 6.24 7.98
C PHE A 836 22.07 4.98 7.23
N LEU A 837 21.21 3.95 7.24
CA LEU A 837 21.50 2.67 6.58
C LEU A 837 21.56 2.79 5.06
N THR A 838 20.70 3.61 4.44
CA THR A 838 20.73 3.80 2.99
C THR A 838 22.04 4.46 2.54
N GLU A 839 22.52 5.46 3.29
CA GLU A 839 23.80 6.11 2.99
C GLU A 839 24.99 5.19 3.26
N CYS A 840 24.87 4.26 4.22
CA CYS A 840 25.91 3.29 4.51
C CYS A 840 26.28 2.44 3.29
N PHE A 841 25.34 2.07 2.43
CA PHE A 841 25.64 1.32 1.20
C PHE A 841 26.56 2.09 0.25
N VAL A 842 26.33 3.40 0.10
CA VAL A 842 27.14 4.29 -0.76
C VAL A 842 28.55 4.40 -0.22
N GLY A 843 28.70 4.62 1.08
CA GLY A 843 30.00 4.68 1.76
C GLY A 843 30.75 3.35 1.72
N PHE A 844 30.04 2.24 1.89
CA PHE A 844 30.61 0.90 1.95
C PHE A 844 31.23 0.46 0.61
N GLN A 845 30.57 0.74 -0.51
CA GLN A 845 31.09 0.44 -1.86
C GLN A 845 32.42 1.13 -2.15
N LYS A 846 32.59 2.38 -1.68
CA LYS A 846 33.79 3.20 -1.90
C LYS A 846 34.88 2.99 -0.86
N THR A 847 34.62 2.21 0.19
CA THR A 847 35.56 1.98 1.29
C THR A 847 36.59 0.90 0.92
N PRO A 848 37.90 1.11 1.20
CA PRO A 848 38.93 0.09 0.99
C PRO A 848 38.60 -1.21 1.74
N ARG A 849 38.92 -2.36 1.12
CA ARG A 849 38.59 -3.70 1.66
C ARG A 849 39.04 -3.91 3.11
N SER A 850 40.19 -3.37 3.50
CA SER A 850 40.75 -3.48 4.85
C SER A 850 39.94 -2.78 5.94
N LEU A 851 39.08 -1.83 5.59
CA LEU A 851 38.28 -1.03 6.53
C LEU A 851 36.80 -1.43 6.55
N LYS A 852 36.35 -2.26 5.59
CA LYS A 852 34.95 -2.72 5.50
C LYS A 852 34.44 -3.45 6.76
N PRO A 853 35.20 -4.34 7.44
CA PRO A 853 34.75 -4.97 8.68
C PRO A 853 34.48 -3.95 9.80
N ARG A 854 35.28 -2.88 9.88
CA ARG A 854 35.08 -1.80 10.86
C ARG A 854 33.81 -0.99 10.59
N CYS A 855 33.35 -0.96 9.34
CA CYS A 855 32.10 -0.28 8.99
C CYS A 855 30.90 -1.02 9.56
N LEU A 856 30.96 -2.35 9.61
CA LEU A 856 29.88 -3.17 10.15
C LEU A 856 29.65 -2.91 11.64
N GLU A 857 30.71 -2.60 12.40
CA GLU A 857 30.62 -2.32 13.84
C GLU A 857 29.73 -1.12 14.18
N PHE A 858 29.68 -0.11 13.31
CA PHE A 858 28.82 1.07 13.53
C PHE A 858 27.49 0.98 12.80
N VAL A 859 27.33 0.07 11.83
CA VAL A 859 26.04 -0.22 11.18
C VAL A 859 25.15 -1.08 12.08
N ALA A 860 25.75 -2.05 12.79
CA ALA A 860 25.03 -3.03 13.60
C ALA A 860 23.99 -2.44 14.58
N PRO A 861 24.30 -1.37 15.35
CA PRO A 861 23.36 -0.84 16.34
C PRO A 861 22.06 -0.27 15.75
N TRP A 862 22.05 0.07 14.45
CA TRP A 862 20.90 0.65 13.76
C TRP A 862 19.95 -0.40 13.19
N LEU A 863 20.43 -1.62 12.92
CA LEU A 863 19.61 -2.68 12.32
C LEU A 863 18.36 -3.06 13.15
N PRO A 864 18.40 -3.15 14.49
CA PRO A 864 17.21 -3.45 15.30
C PRO A 864 16.05 -2.45 15.12
N ASN A 865 16.36 -1.19 14.79
CA ASN A 865 15.34 -0.17 14.58
C ASN A 865 14.49 -0.41 13.33
N LEU A 866 14.95 -1.22 12.35
CA LEU A 866 14.18 -1.58 11.16
C LEU A 866 12.83 -2.24 11.52
N ALA A 867 12.77 -2.98 12.63
CA ALA A 867 11.54 -3.60 13.10
C ALA A 867 10.41 -2.59 13.42
N LYS A 868 10.76 -1.33 13.77
CA LYS A 868 9.78 -0.26 14.02
C LYS A 868 9.05 0.16 12.74
N TYR A 869 9.71 0.03 11.59
CA TYR A 869 9.19 0.43 10.28
C TYR A 869 8.49 -0.71 9.51
N CYS A 870 8.53 -1.94 10.06
CA CYS A 870 7.93 -3.13 9.44
C CYS A 870 6.47 -3.39 9.86
N ARG A 871 5.87 -2.60 10.77
CA ARG A 871 4.50 -2.83 11.24
C ARG A 871 3.48 -2.19 10.29
N SER A 872 2.58 -3.00 9.74
CA SER A 872 1.49 -2.61 8.84
C SER A 872 0.39 -1.83 9.58
N SER A 873 0.65 -0.56 9.91
CA SER A 873 -0.40 0.44 10.10
C SER A 873 -0.62 1.14 8.76
N SER A 874 -1.87 1.47 8.42
CA SER A 874 -2.28 2.12 7.15
C SER A 874 -1.51 3.40 6.82
N ASP A 875 -0.87 4.03 7.81
CA ASP A 875 -0.13 5.29 7.66
C ASP A 875 1.35 5.14 7.28
N ASN A 876 1.95 3.94 7.35
CA ASN A 876 3.42 3.76 7.24
C ASN A 876 3.91 3.04 5.96
N HIS A 877 3.14 3.10 4.87
CA HIS A 877 3.51 2.44 3.60
C HIS A 877 4.88 2.85 3.05
N ALA A 878 5.29 4.11 3.20
CA ALA A 878 6.59 4.60 2.73
C ALA A 878 7.78 4.02 3.51
N GLY A 879 7.64 3.84 4.82
CA GLY A 879 8.67 3.23 5.68
C GLY A 879 8.89 1.75 5.38
N PHE A 880 7.81 1.03 5.09
CA PHE A 880 7.88 -0.38 4.70
C PHE A 880 8.60 -0.57 3.36
N ALA A 881 8.27 0.25 2.35
CA ALA A 881 8.93 0.21 1.05
C ALA A 881 10.44 0.50 1.16
N LYS A 882 10.84 1.55 1.90
CA LYS A 882 12.26 1.86 2.17
C LYS A 882 12.97 0.71 2.92
N THR A 883 12.31 0.11 3.90
CA THR A 883 12.89 -1.01 4.66
C THR A 883 13.18 -2.21 3.77
N ARG A 884 12.28 -2.52 2.82
CA ARG A 884 12.50 -3.56 1.81
C ARG A 884 13.73 -3.26 0.94
N GLU A 885 13.90 -2.02 0.49
CA GLU A 885 15.07 -1.61 -0.30
C GLU A 885 16.37 -1.68 0.51
N ILE A 886 16.36 -1.32 1.79
CA ILE A 886 17.52 -1.48 2.69
C ILE A 886 17.88 -2.96 2.85
N ILE A 887 16.89 -3.83 3.03
CA ILE A 887 17.12 -5.27 3.12
C ILE A 887 17.77 -5.79 1.82
N LYS A 888 17.25 -5.42 0.64
CA LYS A 888 17.87 -5.76 -0.64
C LYS A 888 19.31 -5.27 -0.74
N GLY A 889 19.57 -4.02 -0.35
CA GLY A 889 20.91 -3.44 -0.35
C GLY A 889 21.89 -4.18 0.57
N LEU A 890 21.44 -4.65 1.74
CA LEU A 890 22.24 -5.52 2.59
C LEU A 890 22.55 -6.83 1.84
N ILE A 891 21.55 -7.47 1.19
CA ILE A 891 21.73 -8.77 0.49
C ILE A 891 22.79 -8.62 -0.59
N GLU A 892 22.66 -7.60 -1.44
CA GLU A 892 23.62 -7.29 -2.49
C GLU A 892 25.03 -7.07 -1.92
N MET A 893 25.15 -6.32 -0.82
CA MET A 893 26.44 -6.10 -0.14
C MET A 893 27.09 -7.42 0.33
N THR A 894 26.27 -8.40 0.72
CA THR A 894 26.73 -9.70 1.24
C THR A 894 27.11 -10.68 0.15
N VAL A 895 26.39 -10.63 -0.97
CA VAL A 895 26.70 -11.49 -2.11
C VAL A 895 27.97 -11.00 -2.81
N ASN A 896 28.14 -9.68 -2.94
CA ASN A 896 29.26 -9.06 -3.66
C ASN A 896 30.61 -9.15 -2.92
N GLU A 897 30.63 -9.40 -1.61
CA GLU A 897 31.86 -9.41 -0.78
C GLU A 897 32.10 -10.78 -0.11
N PRO A 898 32.57 -11.80 -0.84
CA PRO A 898 32.73 -13.17 -0.32
C PRO A 898 33.76 -13.30 0.81
N GLU A 899 34.76 -12.42 0.89
CA GLU A 899 35.83 -12.46 1.90
C GLU A 899 35.39 -11.98 3.30
N ILE A 900 34.33 -11.16 3.38
CA ILE A 900 33.80 -10.59 4.64
C ILE A 900 32.48 -11.28 5.03
N TYR A 901 32.11 -12.34 4.31
CA TYR A 901 30.85 -13.06 4.47
C TYR A 901 30.62 -13.51 5.92
N GLY A 902 31.63 -14.09 6.59
CA GLY A 902 31.51 -14.51 8.00
C GLY A 902 31.18 -13.36 8.96
N ALA A 903 31.83 -12.20 8.79
CA ALA A 903 31.53 -11.03 9.61
C ALA A 903 30.17 -10.40 9.29
N MET A 904 29.71 -10.48 8.02
CA MET A 904 28.37 -10.04 7.64
C MET A 904 27.28 -10.98 8.18
N GLN A 905 27.55 -12.29 8.25
CA GLN A 905 26.67 -13.25 8.91
C GLN A 905 26.51 -12.94 10.40
N ASP A 906 27.63 -12.75 11.11
CA ASP A 906 27.62 -12.50 12.56
C ASP A 906 26.97 -11.16 12.94
N ILE A 907 27.07 -10.15 12.06
CA ILE A 907 26.69 -8.76 12.38
C ILE A 907 25.36 -8.32 11.72
N ILE A 908 25.12 -8.70 10.47
CA ILE A 908 24.01 -8.15 9.66
C ILE A 908 22.82 -9.10 9.63
N TRP A 909 23.06 -10.36 9.30
CA TRP A 909 21.98 -11.27 8.90
C TRP A 909 21.38 -12.04 10.04
N SER A 910 20.93 -11.31 11.06
CA SER A 910 19.97 -11.85 12.01
C SER A 910 18.50 -11.70 11.54
N ARG A 911 18.21 -11.27 10.28
CA ARG A 911 16.95 -11.57 9.54
C ARG A 911 16.90 -11.07 8.07
N SER A 912 16.55 -11.92 7.07
CA SER A 912 15.74 -11.67 5.83
C SER A 912 16.20 -12.43 4.55
N VAL A 913 15.28 -12.82 3.63
CA VAL A 913 15.57 -13.60 2.40
C VAL A 913 14.62 -13.34 1.21
N ASP A 914 15.17 -13.28 -0.02
CA ASP A 914 14.55 -13.66 -1.33
C ASP A 914 15.64 -13.92 -2.41
N ALA A 915 15.70 -15.13 -3.03
CA ALA A 915 16.50 -15.43 -4.26
C ALA A 915 16.09 -16.77 -4.93
N GLY A 916 16.42 -16.96 -6.23
CA GLY A 916 16.01 -18.11 -7.08
C GLY A 916 16.95 -19.36 -7.09
N ILE A 917 16.43 -20.53 -7.50
CA ILE A 917 17.07 -21.88 -7.34
C ILE A 917 18.49 -21.94 -7.88
N GLY A 918 19.41 -22.49 -7.07
CA GLY A 918 20.75 -22.90 -7.51
C GLY A 918 21.66 -21.75 -7.91
N THR A 919 21.21 -20.50 -7.70
CA THR A 919 22.04 -19.32 -7.82
C THR A 919 22.95 -19.20 -6.60
N VAL A 920 24.15 -18.63 -6.78
CA VAL A 920 25.05 -18.28 -5.67
C VAL A 920 24.33 -17.44 -4.60
N HIS A 921 23.34 -16.64 -5.01
CA HIS A 921 22.50 -15.85 -4.13
C HIS A 921 21.61 -16.72 -3.23
N ALA A 922 20.88 -17.69 -3.79
CA ALA A 922 20.01 -18.57 -3.01
C ALA A 922 20.78 -19.50 -2.07
N GLU A 923 21.95 -20.01 -2.47
CA GLU A 923 22.76 -20.85 -1.58
C GLU A 923 23.31 -20.01 -0.41
N LYS A 924 23.86 -18.82 -0.67
CA LYS A 924 24.29 -17.90 0.41
C LYS A 924 23.14 -17.48 1.33
N LEU A 925 21.92 -17.37 0.81
CA LEU A 925 20.72 -17.08 1.63
C LEU A 925 20.25 -18.31 2.41
N GLY A 926 20.37 -19.50 1.83
CA GLY A 926 20.13 -20.76 2.51
C GLY A 926 21.09 -20.96 3.68
N ASP A 927 22.37 -20.61 3.52
CA ASP A 927 23.37 -20.64 4.58
C ASP A 927 23.07 -19.57 5.66
N THR A 928 22.66 -18.38 5.22
CA THR A 928 22.17 -17.33 6.12
C THR A 928 20.96 -17.78 6.93
N LEU A 929 20.00 -18.50 6.34
CA LEU A 929 18.77 -18.93 7.03
C LEU A 929 19.05 -19.81 8.24
N VAL A 930 20.14 -20.56 8.21
CA VAL A 930 20.56 -21.41 9.32
C VAL A 930 20.85 -20.58 10.57
N THR A 931 21.47 -19.40 10.43
CA THR A 931 21.72 -18.47 11.55
C THR A 931 20.45 -17.75 12.04
N LEU A 932 19.40 -17.74 11.21
CA LEU A 932 18.08 -17.13 11.45
C LEU A 932 17.02 -18.07 12.00
N SER A 933 17.40 -19.33 12.22
CA SER A 933 16.47 -20.39 12.55
C SER A 933 15.70 -20.09 13.84
N SER A 934 14.37 -20.24 13.75
CA SER A 934 13.42 -20.13 14.86
C SER A 934 12.11 -20.75 14.41
N VAL A 935 11.27 -21.21 15.36
CA VAL A 935 9.90 -21.69 15.11
C VAL A 935 9.13 -20.80 14.12
N SER A 936 9.26 -19.47 14.27
CA SER A 936 8.55 -18.50 13.44
C SER A 936 9.02 -18.50 11.99
N VAL A 937 10.31 -18.64 11.74
CA VAL A 937 10.93 -18.62 10.41
C VAL A 937 10.68 -19.96 9.73
N SER A 938 10.97 -21.07 10.43
CA SER A 938 10.74 -22.43 9.97
C SER A 938 9.26 -22.65 9.62
N GLY A 939 8.34 -22.24 10.51
CA GLY A 939 6.90 -22.31 10.26
C GLY A 939 6.43 -21.44 9.09
N LYS A 940 7.02 -20.25 8.87
CA LYS A 940 6.66 -19.37 7.75
C LYS A 940 7.12 -19.95 6.41
N ILE A 941 8.33 -20.51 6.35
CA ILE A 941 8.91 -21.12 5.15
C ILE A 941 8.12 -22.38 4.78
N ILE A 942 7.86 -23.27 5.75
CA ILE A 942 7.06 -24.48 5.54
C ILE A 942 5.62 -24.11 5.12
N SER A 943 5.01 -23.13 5.77
CA SER A 943 3.67 -22.64 5.39
C SER A 943 3.65 -22.04 3.98
N ARG A 944 4.69 -21.29 3.60
CA ARG A 944 4.83 -20.73 2.25
C ARG A 944 4.96 -21.85 1.22
N LEU A 945 5.85 -22.82 1.46
CA LEU A 945 6.05 -23.97 0.58
C LEU A 945 4.74 -24.73 0.37
N ARG A 946 4.01 -25.06 1.44
CA ARG A 946 2.69 -25.71 1.36
C ARG A 946 1.68 -24.89 0.54
N LYS A 947 1.62 -23.57 0.76
CA LYS A 947 0.72 -22.68 0.00
C LYS A 947 1.08 -22.63 -1.48
N VAL A 948 2.37 -22.60 -1.82
CA VAL A 948 2.83 -22.58 -3.23
C VAL A 948 2.50 -23.90 -3.92
N ILE A 949 2.72 -25.04 -3.24
CA ILE A 949 2.32 -26.37 -3.75
C ILE A 949 0.80 -26.42 -3.96
N SER A 950 0.00 -25.95 -2.98
CA SER A 950 -1.46 -25.95 -3.09
C SER A 950 -1.97 -25.06 -4.24
N LYS A 951 -1.29 -23.93 -4.51
CA LYS A 951 -1.62 -23.03 -5.64
C LYS A 951 -1.46 -23.68 -7.01
N THR A 952 -0.67 -24.74 -7.14
CA THR A 952 -0.53 -25.46 -8.42
C THR A 952 -1.85 -26.13 -8.85
N GLY A 953 -2.79 -26.34 -7.92
CA GLY A 953 -4.15 -26.79 -8.25
C GLY A 953 -5.01 -25.74 -8.97
N LEU A 954 -4.63 -24.46 -8.96
CA LEU A 954 -5.36 -23.40 -9.70
C LEU A 954 -5.00 -23.37 -11.19
N LYS A 955 -3.77 -23.78 -11.54
CA LYS A 955 -3.27 -23.88 -12.92
C LYS A 955 -2.60 -25.24 -13.09
N THR A 956 -3.44 -26.25 -13.29
CA THR A 956 -3.02 -27.65 -13.35
C THR A 956 -2.17 -27.92 -14.60
N LEU A 957 -1.03 -28.58 -14.41
CA LEU A 957 -0.20 -29.15 -15.46
C LEU A 957 0.08 -30.63 -15.13
N PRO A 958 0.33 -31.50 -16.13
CA PRO A 958 0.64 -32.91 -15.89
C PRO A 958 1.93 -33.11 -15.07
N GLN A 959 2.92 -32.23 -15.23
CA GLN A 959 4.17 -32.27 -14.49
C GLN A 959 4.36 -31.01 -13.65
N LEU A 960 4.78 -31.20 -12.39
CA LEU A 960 5.04 -30.10 -11.46
C LEU A 960 6.23 -29.23 -11.90
N THR A 961 7.19 -29.80 -12.63
CA THR A 961 8.41 -29.16 -13.13
C THR A 961 8.15 -28.09 -14.20
N GLU A 962 7.04 -28.19 -14.92
CA GLU A 962 6.66 -27.26 -16.00
C GLU A 962 5.91 -26.03 -15.48
N HIS A 963 5.48 -26.07 -14.21
CA HIS A 963 4.73 -24.98 -13.60
C HIS A 963 5.63 -23.78 -13.30
N SER A 964 5.13 -22.55 -13.49
CA SER A 964 5.90 -21.31 -13.25
C SER A 964 6.38 -21.18 -11.80
N SER A 965 5.68 -21.80 -10.85
CA SER A 965 6.07 -21.86 -9.44
C SER A 965 7.12 -22.92 -9.10
N TRP A 966 7.55 -23.77 -10.03
CA TRP A 966 8.54 -24.82 -9.77
C TRP A 966 9.87 -24.25 -9.26
N THR A 967 10.28 -23.09 -9.81
CA THR A 967 11.46 -22.37 -9.35
C THR A 967 11.30 -21.89 -7.90
N GLU A 968 10.12 -21.45 -7.49
CA GLU A 968 9.90 -21.09 -6.08
C GLU A 968 9.92 -22.32 -5.17
N ILE A 969 9.30 -23.43 -5.60
CA ILE A 969 9.23 -24.68 -4.84
C ILE A 969 10.63 -25.21 -4.55
N GLY A 970 11.51 -25.31 -5.54
CA GLY A 970 12.85 -25.86 -5.32
C GLY A 970 13.75 -24.98 -4.44
N VAL A 971 13.55 -23.64 -4.40
CA VAL A 971 14.26 -22.77 -3.45
C VAL A 971 13.81 -23.07 -2.03
N LEU A 972 12.49 -23.12 -1.83
CA LEU A 972 11.92 -23.33 -0.50
C LEU A 972 12.26 -24.73 0.05
N VAL A 973 12.33 -25.75 -0.81
CA VAL A 973 12.81 -27.09 -0.43
C VAL A 973 14.27 -27.05 0.01
N ARG A 974 15.13 -26.31 -0.71
CA ARG A 974 16.54 -26.08 -0.32
C ARG A 974 16.65 -25.39 1.05
N PHE A 975 15.83 -24.37 1.29
CA PHE A 975 15.78 -23.69 2.60
C PHE A 975 15.32 -24.62 3.72
N CYS A 976 14.30 -25.44 3.48
CA CYS A 976 13.84 -26.43 4.47
C CYS A 976 14.93 -27.48 4.77
N MET A 977 15.69 -27.93 3.77
CA MET A 977 16.83 -28.82 3.96
C MET A 977 17.90 -28.16 4.85
N ASN A 978 18.29 -26.91 4.59
CA ASN A 978 19.30 -26.23 5.42
C ASN A 978 18.84 -26.03 6.87
N LEU A 979 17.57 -25.66 7.07
CA LEU A 979 16.99 -25.47 8.40
C LEU A 979 16.86 -26.78 9.19
N SER A 980 16.68 -27.91 8.51
CA SER A 980 16.46 -29.21 9.16
C SER A 980 17.65 -29.72 9.99
N PHE A 981 18.85 -29.16 9.83
CA PHE A 981 20.05 -29.62 10.54
C PHE A 981 20.28 -28.94 11.90
N ASN A 982 20.18 -27.61 11.99
CA ASN A 982 20.56 -26.86 13.20
C ASN A 982 19.41 -26.62 14.20
N ASP A 983 18.15 -26.59 13.73
CA ASP A 983 16.99 -26.21 14.55
C ASP A 983 16.05 -27.40 14.77
N THR A 984 16.63 -28.45 15.35
CA THR A 984 16.03 -29.80 15.42
C THR A 984 14.72 -29.81 16.20
N LYS A 985 14.62 -29.09 17.33
CA LYS A 985 13.37 -29.05 18.12
C LYS A 985 12.23 -28.30 17.42
N ASP A 986 12.52 -27.19 16.74
CA ASP A 986 11.48 -26.36 16.15
C ASP A 986 10.92 -26.99 14.87
N MET A 987 11.77 -27.66 14.08
CA MET A 987 11.36 -28.40 12.87
C MET A 987 10.52 -29.63 13.18
N LEU A 988 10.76 -30.29 14.33
CA LEU A 988 9.95 -31.44 14.78
C LEU A 988 8.49 -31.06 15.06
N ASN A 989 8.21 -29.81 15.45
CA ASN A 989 6.82 -29.33 15.59
C ASN A 989 6.05 -29.30 14.26
N PHE A 990 6.75 -29.36 13.13
CA PHE A 990 6.18 -29.38 11.78
C PHE A 990 6.39 -30.72 11.07
N LEU A 991 6.71 -31.79 11.81
CA LEU A 991 6.95 -33.12 11.25
C LEU A 991 5.82 -33.61 10.30
N PRO A 992 4.51 -33.48 10.64
CA PRO A 992 3.42 -33.87 9.74
C PRO A 992 3.42 -33.09 8.43
N GLU A 993 3.68 -31.78 8.50
CA GLU A 993 3.79 -30.91 7.34
C GLU A 993 4.98 -31.29 6.45
N ILE A 994 6.11 -31.67 7.04
CA ILE A 994 7.29 -32.08 6.29
C ILE A 994 7.05 -33.43 5.62
N CYS A 995 6.48 -34.41 6.32
CA CYS A 995 6.09 -35.70 5.72
C CYS A 995 5.15 -35.50 4.52
N HIS A 996 4.16 -34.61 4.65
CA HIS A 996 3.30 -34.23 3.53
C HIS A 996 4.09 -33.64 2.35
N ILE A 997 4.96 -32.66 2.58
CA ILE A 997 5.79 -32.05 1.52
C ILE A 997 6.68 -33.12 0.83
N VAL A 998 7.31 -34.00 1.60
CA VAL A 998 8.17 -35.08 1.08
C VAL A 998 7.37 -36.01 0.17
N THR A 999 6.18 -36.46 0.59
CA THR A 999 5.36 -37.35 -0.25
C THR A 999 4.98 -36.74 -1.60
N LEU A 1000 4.73 -35.43 -1.63
CA LEU A 1000 4.35 -34.76 -2.87
C LEU A 1000 5.54 -34.51 -3.81
N LEU A 1001 6.75 -34.31 -3.27
CA LEU A 1001 7.92 -33.86 -4.04
C LEU A 1001 8.99 -34.93 -4.29
N VAL A 1002 8.92 -36.10 -3.64
CA VAL A 1002 9.95 -37.14 -3.77
C VAL A 1002 10.16 -37.55 -5.24
N ALA A 1003 11.41 -37.78 -5.62
CA ALA A 1003 11.84 -38.11 -6.99
C ALA A 1003 11.38 -37.11 -8.08
N THR A 1004 11.01 -35.87 -7.73
CA THR A 1004 10.51 -34.88 -8.69
C THR A 1004 11.59 -33.87 -9.09
N GLY A 1005 11.77 -33.67 -10.40
CA GLY A 1005 12.65 -32.66 -10.99
C GLY A 1005 14.15 -32.94 -10.91
N ALA A 1006 14.95 -31.88 -10.93
CA ALA A 1006 16.41 -31.96 -11.03
C ALA A 1006 17.04 -32.72 -9.85
N SER A 1007 18.19 -33.36 -10.07
CA SER A 1007 18.93 -34.10 -9.03
C SER A 1007 19.22 -33.25 -7.78
N VAL A 1008 19.42 -31.94 -7.96
CA VAL A 1008 19.56 -30.93 -6.90
C VAL A 1008 18.35 -30.88 -5.94
N VAL A 1009 17.12 -31.00 -6.46
CA VAL A 1009 15.90 -30.97 -5.65
C VAL A 1009 15.66 -32.33 -5.01
N ARG A 1010 15.86 -33.42 -5.77
CA ARG A 1010 15.75 -34.81 -5.26
C ARG A 1010 16.69 -35.07 -4.08
N SER A 1011 17.94 -34.64 -4.19
CA SER A 1011 18.94 -34.73 -3.12
C SER A 1011 18.61 -33.83 -1.93
N ALA A 1012 17.96 -32.68 -2.15
CA ALA A 1012 17.50 -31.83 -1.06
C ALA A 1012 16.34 -32.45 -0.27
N VAL A 1013 15.38 -33.11 -0.95
CA VAL A 1013 14.29 -33.85 -0.29
C VAL A 1013 14.84 -35.04 0.51
N HIS A 1014 15.77 -35.82 -0.06
CA HIS A 1014 16.46 -36.91 0.65
C HIS A 1014 17.26 -36.41 1.85
N GLY A 1015 18.02 -35.31 1.67
CA GLY A 1015 18.80 -34.68 2.74
C GLY A 1015 17.92 -34.16 3.88
N MET A 1016 16.75 -33.58 3.57
CA MET A 1016 15.79 -33.13 4.57
C MET A 1016 15.26 -34.29 5.43
N VAL A 1017 14.91 -35.43 4.83
CA VAL A 1017 14.48 -36.63 5.58
C VAL A 1017 15.61 -37.18 6.44
N THR A 1018 16.82 -37.27 5.89
CA THR A 1018 18.01 -37.75 6.60
C THR A 1018 18.33 -36.87 7.82
N ASN A 1019 18.27 -35.55 7.66
CA ASN A 1019 18.48 -34.59 8.74
C ASN A 1019 17.40 -34.71 9.83
N ILE A 1020 16.14 -34.98 9.47
CA ILE A 1020 15.06 -35.17 10.45
C ILE A 1020 15.27 -36.44 11.28
N VAL A 1021 15.65 -37.56 10.65
CA VAL A 1021 15.95 -38.80 11.38
C VAL A 1021 17.17 -38.62 12.28
N GLN A 1022 18.20 -37.92 11.80
CA GLN A 1022 19.37 -37.55 12.61
C GLN A 1022 18.99 -36.62 13.78
N ALA A 1023 18.12 -35.65 13.55
CA ALA A 1023 17.60 -34.74 14.57
C ALA A 1023 16.82 -35.49 15.67
N LEU A 1024 15.99 -36.46 15.29
CA LEU A 1024 15.27 -37.33 16.22
C LEU A 1024 16.24 -38.22 17.02
N ALA A 1025 17.19 -38.86 16.34
CA ALA A 1025 18.19 -39.72 16.98
C ALA A 1025 19.07 -38.95 17.97
N THR A 1026 19.37 -37.67 17.71
CA THR A 1026 20.15 -36.83 18.64
C THR A 1026 19.34 -36.23 19.78
N THR A 1027 18.01 -36.15 19.65
CA THR A 1027 17.13 -35.59 20.69
C THR A 1027 16.68 -36.65 21.70
N ILE A 1028 16.54 -37.90 21.28
CA ILE A 1028 16.12 -39.02 22.13
C ILE A 1028 17.32 -39.54 22.94
N PRO A 1029 17.19 -39.76 24.27
CA PRO A 1029 18.26 -40.32 25.09
C PRO A 1029 18.69 -41.71 24.60
N ALA A 1030 20.00 -41.98 24.60
CA ALA A 1030 20.57 -43.27 24.15
C ALA A 1030 20.09 -44.50 24.95
N SER A 1031 19.44 -44.30 26.10
CA SER A 1031 18.85 -45.36 26.92
C SER A 1031 17.50 -45.88 26.41
N GLU A 1032 16.84 -45.17 25.49
CA GLU A 1032 15.54 -45.59 24.97
C GLU A 1032 15.66 -46.63 23.84
N PRO A 1033 14.75 -47.63 23.79
CA PRO A 1033 14.77 -48.67 22.75
C PRO A 1033 14.53 -48.12 21.34
N ASN A 1034 13.91 -46.93 21.21
CA ASN A 1034 13.67 -46.29 19.92
C ASN A 1034 14.94 -45.67 19.32
N HIS A 1035 15.95 -45.34 20.14
CA HIS A 1035 17.19 -44.73 19.67
C HIS A 1035 17.99 -45.67 18.75
N SER A 1036 18.10 -46.96 19.08
CA SER A 1036 18.81 -47.92 18.22
C SER A 1036 18.10 -48.12 16.87
N LYS A 1037 16.77 -48.16 16.87
CA LYS A 1037 15.96 -48.28 15.64
C LYS A 1037 16.06 -47.03 14.75
N LEU A 1038 16.12 -45.83 15.33
CA LEU A 1038 16.35 -44.60 14.56
C LEU A 1038 17.75 -44.55 13.92
N LEU A 1039 18.76 -45.11 14.57
CA LEU A 1039 20.09 -45.26 13.97
C LEU A 1039 20.11 -46.30 12.84
N GLU A 1040 19.37 -47.41 12.98
CA GLU A 1040 19.17 -48.39 11.91
C GLU A 1040 18.47 -47.77 10.70
N LEU A 1041 17.39 -47.00 10.91
CA LEU A 1041 16.72 -46.26 9.84
C LEU A 1041 17.62 -45.20 9.19
N LEU A 1042 18.46 -44.52 9.97
CA LEU A 1042 19.43 -43.55 9.42
C LEU A 1042 20.48 -44.25 8.53
N GLN A 1043 20.89 -45.46 8.91
CA GLN A 1043 21.78 -46.30 8.11
C GLN A 1043 21.07 -46.75 6.83
N GLU A 1044 19.83 -47.24 6.93
CA GLU A 1044 19.02 -47.66 5.78
C GLU A 1044 18.80 -46.52 4.77
N LEU A 1045 18.47 -45.31 5.26
CA LEU A 1045 18.33 -44.09 4.45
C LEU A 1045 19.59 -43.72 3.66
N SER A 1046 20.76 -44.12 4.17
CA SER A 1046 22.06 -43.87 3.56
C SER A 1046 22.44 -44.94 2.52
N GLU A 1047 21.77 -46.10 2.50
CA GLU A 1047 22.05 -47.17 1.56
C GLU A 1047 21.63 -46.81 0.13
N ASN A 1048 22.37 -47.32 -0.85
CA ASN A 1048 22.10 -47.07 -2.27
C ASN A 1048 20.69 -47.54 -2.68
N LYS A 1049 20.18 -48.61 -2.08
CA LYS A 1049 18.84 -49.14 -2.35
C LYS A 1049 17.74 -48.14 -1.98
N PHE A 1050 17.87 -47.48 -0.83
CA PHE A 1050 16.90 -46.49 -0.37
C PHE A 1050 17.05 -45.16 -1.12
N ARG A 1051 18.29 -44.75 -1.43
CA ARG A 1051 18.56 -43.56 -2.25
C ARG A 1051 17.95 -43.65 -3.65
N MET A 1052 17.87 -44.85 -4.23
CA MET A 1052 17.18 -45.08 -5.51
C MET A 1052 15.67 -44.73 -5.42
N LEU A 1053 15.01 -44.94 -4.27
CA LEU A 1053 13.60 -44.56 -4.08
C LEU A 1053 13.38 -43.06 -4.21
N PHE A 1054 14.38 -42.24 -3.88
CA PHE A 1054 14.37 -40.78 -4.06
C PHE A 1054 14.78 -40.36 -5.49
N GLY A 1055 15.00 -41.32 -6.38
CA GLY A 1055 15.49 -41.11 -7.73
C GLY A 1055 16.97 -40.80 -7.81
N LEU A 1056 17.78 -41.12 -6.79
CA LEU A 1056 19.23 -40.84 -6.77
C LEU A 1056 20.02 -42.08 -7.25
N SER A 1057 20.19 -42.23 -8.57
CA SER A 1057 20.86 -43.39 -9.18
C SER A 1057 22.38 -43.24 -9.36
N ARG A 1058 22.93 -42.02 -9.27
CA ARG A 1058 24.36 -41.74 -9.48
C ARG A 1058 25.08 -41.47 -8.16
N SER A 1059 26.19 -42.19 -7.93
CA SER A 1059 26.97 -42.24 -6.68
C SER A 1059 27.60 -40.91 -6.20
N TYR A 1060 27.49 -39.81 -6.94
CA TYR A 1060 28.20 -38.54 -6.67
C TYR A 1060 27.30 -37.31 -6.44
N SER A 1061 25.99 -37.46 -6.24
CA SER A 1061 25.09 -36.33 -5.99
C SER A 1061 25.01 -35.99 -4.49
N ASN A 1062 26.05 -35.36 -3.95
CA ASN A 1062 25.94 -34.66 -2.65
C ASN A 1062 25.04 -33.44 -2.83
N SER A 1063 24.10 -33.21 -1.91
CA SER A 1063 23.10 -32.12 -2.00
C SER A 1063 23.72 -30.71 -2.13
N PHE A 1064 24.97 -30.54 -1.70
CA PHE A 1064 25.71 -29.27 -1.78
C PHE A 1064 26.54 -29.07 -3.06
N VAL A 1065 26.67 -30.10 -3.93
CA VAL A 1065 27.44 -30.00 -5.17
C VAL A 1065 26.50 -29.66 -6.33
N ILE A 1066 26.49 -28.39 -6.74
CA ILE A 1066 25.68 -27.91 -7.87
C ILE A 1066 26.57 -27.88 -9.13
N SER A 1067 26.27 -28.74 -10.10
CA SER A 1067 26.88 -28.73 -11.43
C SER A 1067 25.82 -28.49 -12.53
N PRO A 1068 26.20 -28.01 -13.72
CA PRO A 1068 25.27 -27.84 -14.85
C PRO A 1068 24.54 -29.13 -15.24
N GLU A 1069 25.15 -30.29 -14.96
CA GLU A 1069 24.57 -31.62 -15.18
C GLU A 1069 23.48 -31.92 -14.15
N THR A 1070 23.70 -31.59 -12.87
CA THR A 1070 22.72 -31.81 -11.80
C THR A 1070 21.46 -30.94 -11.90
N LEU A 1071 21.53 -29.82 -12.64
CA LEU A 1071 20.39 -28.92 -12.92
C LEU A 1071 19.57 -29.35 -14.14
N LYS A 1072 20.12 -30.20 -15.03
CA LYS A 1072 19.48 -30.66 -16.27
C LYS A 1072 19.08 -32.14 -16.26
N ASP A 1073 19.41 -32.85 -15.18
CA ASP A 1073 19.08 -34.26 -15.00
C ASP A 1073 17.61 -34.42 -14.57
N PHE A 1074 16.73 -34.62 -15.55
CA PHE A 1074 15.32 -34.99 -15.36
C PHE A 1074 15.21 -36.52 -15.49
N ASN A 1075 14.86 -37.21 -14.40
CA ASN A 1075 14.73 -38.66 -14.39
C ASN A 1075 13.36 -39.12 -14.90
N GLU A 1076 13.28 -40.41 -15.24
CA GLU A 1076 12.05 -41.14 -15.57
C GLU A 1076 10.99 -41.10 -14.43
N PRO A 1077 9.70 -41.25 -14.78
CA PRO A 1077 8.61 -41.28 -13.80
C PRO A 1077 8.80 -42.41 -12.78
N MET A 1078 8.70 -42.05 -11.50
CA MET A 1078 8.87 -42.96 -10.37
C MET A 1078 7.68 -43.93 -10.26
N PRO A 1079 7.91 -45.24 -10.07
CA PRO A 1079 6.85 -46.19 -9.73
C PRO A 1079 6.13 -45.81 -8.43
N LEU A 1080 4.79 -45.89 -8.40
CA LEU A 1080 3.99 -45.55 -7.23
C LEU A 1080 4.27 -46.46 -6.01
N SER A 1081 4.75 -47.69 -6.24
CA SER A 1081 5.18 -48.60 -5.17
C SER A 1081 6.41 -48.09 -4.38
N TRP A 1082 7.26 -47.27 -5.02
CA TRP A 1082 8.39 -46.65 -4.32
C TRP A 1082 7.91 -45.58 -3.35
N LEU A 1083 6.87 -44.81 -3.73
CA LEU A 1083 6.23 -43.84 -2.86
C LEU A 1083 5.60 -44.51 -1.63
N GLU A 1084 4.97 -45.67 -1.83
CA GLU A 1084 4.38 -46.45 -0.75
C GLU A 1084 5.43 -46.85 0.30
N ASN A 1085 6.61 -47.32 -0.14
CA ASN A 1085 7.72 -47.66 0.76
C ASN A 1085 8.23 -46.43 1.52
N ILE A 1086 8.33 -45.28 0.86
CA ILE A 1086 8.72 -44.01 1.53
C ILE A 1086 7.66 -43.59 2.55
N CYS A 1087 6.37 -43.74 2.25
CA CYS A 1087 5.29 -43.43 3.19
C CYS A 1087 5.36 -44.34 4.43
N LYS A 1088 5.65 -45.63 4.25
CA LYS A 1088 5.85 -46.59 5.35
C LYS A 1088 7.03 -46.19 6.24
N ALA A 1089 8.17 -45.83 5.66
CA ALA A 1089 9.33 -45.35 6.40
C ALA A 1089 9.03 -44.03 7.16
N LEU A 1090 8.32 -43.09 6.55
CA LEU A 1090 7.94 -41.82 7.21
C LEU A 1090 6.97 -42.03 8.38
N MET A 1091 6.06 -43.01 8.28
CA MET A 1091 5.21 -43.39 9.42
C MET A 1091 6.03 -43.98 10.55
N GLU A 1092 6.99 -44.87 10.23
CA GLU A 1092 7.91 -45.42 11.23
C GLU A 1092 8.75 -44.32 11.91
N VAL A 1093 9.18 -43.30 11.16
CA VAL A 1093 9.87 -42.13 11.72
C VAL A 1093 8.98 -41.34 12.70
N ILE A 1094 7.68 -41.17 12.41
CA ILE A 1094 6.74 -40.52 13.34
C ILE A 1094 6.51 -41.38 14.59
N GLU A 1095 6.37 -42.70 14.43
CA GLU A 1095 6.16 -43.64 15.53
C GLU A 1095 7.36 -43.69 16.48
N LEU A 1096 8.58 -43.78 15.93
CA LEU A 1096 9.82 -43.86 16.71
C LEU A 1096 10.26 -42.49 17.27
N GLY A 1097 9.94 -41.40 16.58
CA GLY A 1097 10.34 -40.04 16.93
C GLY A 1097 9.41 -39.33 17.92
N SER A 1098 8.21 -39.85 18.14
CA SER A 1098 7.23 -39.25 19.06
C SER A 1098 7.46 -39.68 20.51
N PRO A 1099 7.23 -38.80 21.50
CA PRO A 1099 7.46 -39.11 22.91
C PRO A 1099 6.44 -40.11 23.48
N ASN A 1100 5.25 -40.20 22.89
CA ASN A 1100 4.19 -41.13 23.27
C ASN A 1100 3.31 -41.48 22.06
N ASN A 1101 2.50 -42.54 22.21
CA ASN A 1101 1.59 -43.00 21.15
C ASN A 1101 0.55 -41.93 20.79
N ASP A 1102 0.06 -41.15 21.75
CA ASP A 1102 -0.94 -40.10 21.48
C ASP A 1102 -0.38 -39.00 20.56
N ALA A 1103 0.87 -38.60 20.76
CA ALA A 1103 1.56 -37.62 19.90
C ALA A 1103 1.83 -38.19 18.50
N ALA A 1104 2.20 -39.47 18.40
CA ALA A 1104 2.34 -40.15 17.11
C ALA A 1104 1.00 -40.18 16.37
N ASN A 1105 -0.09 -40.51 17.06
CA ASN A 1105 -1.44 -40.57 16.50
C ASN A 1105 -1.91 -39.18 16.05
N ALA A 1106 -1.67 -38.15 16.86
CA ALA A 1106 -1.99 -36.76 16.51
C ALA A 1106 -1.20 -36.28 15.27
N ALA A 1107 0.08 -36.63 15.18
CA ALA A 1107 0.93 -36.34 14.02
C ALA A 1107 0.44 -37.07 12.75
N ARG A 1108 0.08 -38.36 12.86
CA ARG A 1108 -0.51 -39.16 11.77
C ARG A 1108 -1.84 -38.58 11.31
N ALA A 1109 -2.76 -38.28 12.23
CA ALA A 1109 -4.06 -37.68 11.92
C ALA A 1109 -3.91 -36.31 11.24
N ARG A 1110 -2.97 -35.49 11.71
CA ARG A 1110 -2.64 -34.21 11.07
C ARG A 1110 -2.15 -34.42 9.63
N TRP A 1111 -1.22 -35.34 9.41
CA TRP A 1111 -0.72 -35.65 8.07
C TRP A 1111 -1.82 -36.20 7.15
N MET A 1112 -2.67 -37.10 7.65
CA MET A 1112 -3.84 -37.63 6.93
C MET A 1112 -4.79 -36.52 6.50
N GLY A 1113 -5.10 -35.56 7.37
CA GLY A 1113 -5.94 -34.40 7.02
C GLY A 1113 -5.35 -33.53 5.90
N LEU A 1114 -4.02 -33.34 5.89
CA LEU A 1114 -3.34 -32.61 4.81
C LEU A 1114 -3.41 -33.33 3.47
N VAL A 1115 -3.14 -34.65 3.49
CA VAL A 1115 -3.17 -35.50 2.30
C VAL A 1115 -4.59 -35.60 1.74
N THR A 1116 -5.59 -35.79 2.60
CA THR A 1116 -7.02 -35.83 2.23
C THR A 1116 -7.43 -34.55 1.48
N SER A 1117 -7.05 -33.38 2.01
CA SER A 1117 -7.32 -32.11 1.35
C SER A 1117 -6.66 -31.97 -0.03
N THR A 1118 -5.51 -32.62 -0.26
CA THR A 1118 -4.82 -32.58 -1.57
C THR A 1118 -5.36 -33.65 -2.53
N ALA A 1119 -5.73 -34.84 -2.03
CA ALA A 1119 -6.22 -35.95 -2.84
C ALA A 1119 -7.57 -35.62 -3.53
N PHE A 1120 -8.44 -34.87 -2.85
CA PHE A 1120 -9.74 -34.48 -3.38
C PHE A 1120 -9.75 -33.11 -4.09
N GLN A 1121 -8.58 -32.52 -4.34
CA GLN A 1121 -8.41 -31.35 -5.21
C GLN A 1121 -7.79 -31.80 -6.53
N PHE A 1122 -8.45 -31.48 -7.65
CA PHE A 1122 -7.96 -31.86 -8.97
C PHE A 1122 -6.58 -31.24 -9.25
N ASN A 1123 -5.55 -32.08 -9.33
CA ASN A 1123 -4.19 -31.67 -9.67
C ASN A 1123 -3.38 -32.87 -10.18
N PRO A 1124 -3.32 -33.10 -11.50
CA PRO A 1124 -2.77 -34.33 -12.07
C PRO A 1124 -1.32 -34.61 -11.67
N ALA A 1125 -0.51 -33.59 -11.37
CA ALA A 1125 0.89 -33.76 -11.00
C ALA A 1125 1.12 -34.33 -9.58
N ILE A 1126 0.24 -34.02 -8.62
CA ILE A 1126 0.43 -34.37 -7.19
C ILE A 1126 -0.70 -35.22 -6.61
N GLN A 1127 -1.87 -35.22 -7.25
CA GLN A 1127 -3.06 -35.93 -6.78
C GLN A 1127 -2.85 -37.45 -6.73
N PRO A 1128 -2.20 -38.13 -7.71
CA PRO A 1128 -1.92 -39.56 -7.59
C PRO A 1128 -1.04 -39.90 -6.39
N ARG A 1129 -0.08 -39.03 -6.07
CA ARG A 1129 0.81 -39.20 -4.92
C ARG A 1129 0.07 -39.06 -3.60
N ALA A 1130 -0.89 -38.15 -3.55
CA ALA A 1130 -1.74 -37.95 -2.37
C ALA A 1130 -2.63 -39.18 -2.10
N PHE A 1131 -3.20 -39.83 -3.13
CA PHE A 1131 -4.00 -41.05 -2.93
C PHE A 1131 -3.18 -42.23 -2.39
N VAL A 1132 -1.96 -42.45 -2.89
CA VAL A 1132 -1.07 -43.49 -2.33
C VAL A 1132 -0.77 -43.23 -0.85
N ALA A 1133 -0.45 -41.98 -0.50
CA ALA A 1133 -0.18 -41.60 0.89
C ALA A 1133 -1.43 -41.74 1.79
N LEU A 1134 -2.62 -41.41 1.27
CA LEU A 1134 -3.89 -41.55 2.00
C LEU A 1134 -4.13 -43.02 2.37
N GLY A 1135 -3.98 -43.94 1.42
CA GLY A 1135 -4.15 -45.37 1.65
C GLY A 1135 -3.15 -45.92 2.67
N CYS A 1136 -1.91 -45.43 2.67
CA CYS A 1136 -0.91 -45.83 3.66
C CYS A 1136 -1.26 -45.38 5.10
N LEU A 1137 -1.86 -44.20 5.24
CA LEU A 1137 -2.16 -43.55 6.52
C LEU A 1137 -3.47 -44.01 7.15
N ALA A 1138 -4.43 -44.47 6.34
CA ALA A 1138 -5.74 -44.94 6.77
C ALA A 1138 -5.66 -46.36 7.39
N ARG A 1139 -4.97 -46.45 8.54
CA ARG A 1139 -4.71 -47.69 9.32
C ARG A 1139 -5.66 -47.91 10.51
N GLU A 1140 -6.53 -46.95 10.80
CA GLU A 1140 -7.53 -47.00 11.88
C GLU A 1140 -8.94 -46.99 11.25
N GLU A 1141 -10.00 -47.31 12.01
CA GLU A 1141 -11.38 -47.48 11.51
C GLU A 1141 -11.76 -46.42 10.47
N VAL A 1142 -11.94 -46.88 9.21
CA VAL A 1142 -12.31 -46.02 8.09
C VAL A 1142 -13.83 -46.01 7.97
N ASP A 1143 -14.41 -44.81 7.87
CA ASP A 1143 -15.84 -44.65 7.66
C ASP A 1143 -16.25 -44.87 6.20
N ASP A 1144 -17.50 -45.27 6.01
CA ASP A 1144 -18.09 -45.45 4.67
C ASP A 1144 -18.19 -44.12 3.90
N ASP A 1145 -18.09 -42.97 4.57
CA ASP A 1145 -18.11 -41.65 3.94
C ASP A 1145 -16.80 -41.32 3.22
N LEU A 1146 -15.64 -41.59 3.83
CA LEU A 1146 -14.34 -41.46 3.17
C LEU A 1146 -14.24 -42.43 1.98
N LEU A 1147 -14.70 -43.68 2.16
CA LEU A 1147 -14.71 -44.66 1.09
C LEU A 1147 -15.58 -44.20 -0.09
N TYR A 1148 -16.77 -43.65 0.19
CA TYR A 1148 -17.63 -43.06 -0.84
C TYR A 1148 -16.93 -41.93 -1.61
N GLN A 1149 -16.21 -41.04 -0.92
CA GLN A 1149 -15.46 -39.96 -1.58
C GLN A 1149 -14.35 -40.50 -2.49
N ILE A 1150 -13.64 -41.55 -2.09
CA ILE A 1150 -12.61 -42.22 -2.91
C ILE A 1150 -13.25 -42.84 -4.16
N LEU A 1151 -14.42 -43.49 -4.02
CA LEU A 1151 -15.16 -44.05 -5.15
C LEU A 1151 -15.66 -42.96 -6.13
N VAL A 1152 -16.10 -41.81 -5.62
CA VAL A 1152 -16.46 -40.65 -6.45
C VAL A 1152 -15.24 -40.13 -7.22
N ALA A 1153 -14.07 -40.08 -6.59
CA ALA A 1153 -12.82 -39.72 -7.26
C ALA A 1153 -12.43 -40.74 -8.35
N LEU A 1154 -12.58 -42.04 -8.08
CA LEU A 1154 -12.35 -43.11 -9.06
C LEU A 1154 -13.27 -42.97 -10.27
N ARG A 1155 -14.57 -42.72 -10.04
CA ARG A 1155 -15.53 -42.45 -11.12
C ARG A 1155 -15.09 -41.28 -12.01
N GLY A 1156 -14.63 -40.18 -11.39
CA GLY A 1156 -14.11 -39.02 -12.12
C GLY A 1156 -12.86 -39.37 -12.94
N ALA A 1157 -11.93 -40.14 -12.36
CA ALA A 1157 -10.70 -40.57 -13.03
C ALA A 1157 -10.99 -41.51 -14.22
N LEU A 1158 -11.91 -42.46 -14.06
CA LEU A 1158 -12.35 -43.36 -15.14
C LEU A 1158 -13.07 -42.60 -16.27
N GLY A 1159 -13.86 -41.56 -15.93
CA GLY A 1159 -14.50 -40.68 -16.93
C GLY A 1159 -13.52 -39.84 -17.75
N MET A 1160 -12.28 -39.69 -17.28
CA MET A 1160 -11.18 -38.97 -17.95
C MET A 1160 -10.06 -39.92 -18.42
N PHE A 1161 -10.35 -41.21 -18.55
CA PHE A 1161 -9.35 -42.22 -18.87
C PHE A 1161 -8.61 -41.93 -20.18
N VAL A 1162 -7.28 -41.94 -20.12
CA VAL A 1162 -6.39 -41.85 -21.29
C VAL A 1162 -5.39 -43.01 -21.20
N GLU A 1163 -5.28 -43.81 -22.26
CA GLU A 1163 -4.44 -45.01 -22.29
C GLU A 1163 -2.96 -44.75 -21.96
N SER A 1164 -2.48 -43.52 -22.20
CA SER A 1164 -1.10 -43.10 -21.94
C SER A 1164 -0.81 -42.66 -20.50
N ASP A 1165 -1.82 -42.34 -19.69
CA ASP A 1165 -1.64 -41.90 -18.30
C ASP A 1165 -2.74 -42.44 -17.39
N CYS A 1166 -2.44 -43.56 -16.73
CA CYS A 1166 -3.33 -44.26 -15.82
C CYS A 1166 -2.93 -44.09 -14.34
N ASN A 1167 -1.96 -43.22 -14.03
CA ASN A 1167 -1.38 -43.10 -12.69
C ASN A 1167 -2.41 -42.73 -11.62
N LEU A 1168 -3.38 -41.87 -11.96
CA LEU A 1168 -4.43 -41.48 -11.02
C LEU A 1168 -5.32 -42.67 -10.66
N ILE A 1169 -5.76 -43.45 -11.65
CA ILE A 1169 -6.59 -44.64 -11.43
C ILE A 1169 -5.79 -45.67 -10.62
N MET A 1170 -4.55 -45.96 -11.01
CA MET A 1170 -3.66 -46.86 -10.28
C MET A 1170 -3.51 -46.44 -8.81
N SER A 1171 -3.28 -45.15 -8.56
CA SER A 1171 -3.12 -44.64 -7.18
C SER A 1171 -4.39 -44.75 -6.33
N ILE A 1172 -5.57 -44.58 -6.94
CA ILE A 1172 -6.85 -44.70 -6.24
C ILE A 1172 -7.13 -46.18 -5.93
N VAL A 1173 -6.85 -47.08 -6.86
CA VAL A 1173 -6.97 -48.53 -6.64
C VAL A 1173 -6.00 -48.99 -5.54
N MET A 1174 -4.73 -48.56 -5.57
CA MET A 1174 -3.77 -48.82 -4.49
C MET A 1174 -4.26 -48.28 -3.13
N CYS A 1175 -4.90 -47.11 -3.13
CA CYS A 1175 -5.50 -46.54 -1.92
C CYS A 1175 -6.62 -47.43 -1.37
N LEU A 1176 -7.54 -47.87 -2.24
CA LEU A 1176 -8.63 -48.79 -1.90
C LEU A 1176 -8.08 -50.11 -1.35
N THR A 1177 -7.07 -50.69 -1.99
CA THR A 1177 -6.42 -51.95 -1.54
C THR A 1177 -5.92 -51.83 -0.10
N ASN A 1178 -5.24 -50.73 0.23
CA ASN A 1178 -4.71 -50.51 1.58
C ASN A 1178 -5.79 -50.23 2.64
N ILE A 1179 -6.87 -49.54 2.26
CA ILE A 1179 -8.00 -49.24 3.16
C ILE A 1179 -8.86 -50.46 3.44
N THR A 1180 -8.96 -51.39 2.48
CA THR A 1180 -9.86 -52.56 2.56
C THR A 1180 -9.65 -53.37 3.85
N ALA A 1181 -8.41 -53.50 4.33
CA ALA A 1181 -8.08 -54.24 5.54
C ALA A 1181 -8.63 -53.63 6.84
N ASN A 1182 -9.01 -52.34 6.82
CA ASN A 1182 -9.44 -51.57 7.99
C ASN A 1182 -10.91 -51.16 7.92
N LEU A 1183 -11.68 -51.72 6.99
CA LEU A 1183 -13.13 -51.49 6.89
C LEU A 1183 -13.89 -52.36 7.90
N PRO A 1184 -14.95 -51.83 8.53
CA PRO A 1184 -15.75 -52.60 9.46
C PRO A 1184 -16.59 -53.65 8.70
N ALA A 1185 -16.92 -54.76 9.38
CA ALA A 1185 -17.61 -55.89 8.77
C ALA A 1185 -19.03 -55.56 8.27
N ASP A 1186 -19.65 -54.50 8.80
CA ASP A 1186 -20.95 -53.97 8.42
C ASP A 1186 -20.89 -52.90 7.31
N SER A 1187 -19.70 -52.61 6.75
CA SER A 1187 -19.54 -51.66 5.65
C SER A 1187 -20.40 -52.05 4.45
N ARG A 1188 -21.18 -51.09 3.94
CA ARG A 1188 -22.07 -51.29 2.78
C ARG A 1188 -21.32 -51.58 1.48
N TYR A 1189 -20.03 -51.25 1.42
CA TYR A 1189 -19.23 -51.30 0.21
C TYR A 1189 -18.33 -52.54 0.11
N LEU A 1190 -17.99 -53.18 1.22
CA LEU A 1190 -16.96 -54.23 1.28
C LEU A 1190 -17.20 -55.37 0.28
N GLN A 1191 -18.42 -55.94 0.24
CA GLN A 1191 -18.76 -57.02 -0.70
C GLN A 1191 -18.81 -56.53 -2.16
N HIS A 1192 -19.21 -55.29 -2.39
CA HIS A 1192 -19.31 -54.69 -3.73
C HIS A 1192 -17.93 -54.34 -4.32
N MET A 1193 -16.91 -54.11 -3.48
CA MET A 1193 -15.54 -53.81 -3.93
C MET A 1193 -14.90 -54.96 -4.72
N PHE A 1194 -15.35 -56.21 -4.51
CA PHE A 1194 -14.94 -57.34 -5.35
C PHE A 1194 -15.33 -57.10 -6.81
N TRP A 1195 -16.59 -56.74 -7.08
CA TRP A 1195 -17.07 -56.48 -8.43
C TRP A 1195 -16.45 -55.23 -9.05
N LEU A 1196 -16.11 -54.22 -8.24
CA LEU A 1196 -15.32 -53.08 -8.69
C LEU A 1196 -13.93 -53.50 -9.18
N GLY A 1197 -13.21 -54.31 -8.40
CA GLY A 1197 -11.90 -54.84 -8.79
C GLY A 1197 -11.98 -55.64 -10.08
N LEU A 1198 -12.99 -56.50 -10.20
CA LEU A 1198 -13.21 -57.33 -11.39
C LEU A 1198 -13.55 -56.48 -12.63
N SER A 1199 -14.39 -55.46 -12.47
CA SER A 1199 -14.73 -54.52 -13.55
C SER A 1199 -13.50 -53.76 -14.06
N ILE A 1200 -12.50 -53.50 -13.20
CA ILE A 1200 -11.24 -52.85 -13.61
C ILE A 1200 -10.33 -53.84 -14.36
N VAL A 1201 -10.33 -55.12 -13.97
CA VAL A 1201 -9.62 -56.18 -14.72
C VAL A 1201 -10.20 -56.30 -16.13
N GLU A 1202 -11.52 -56.29 -16.26
CA GLU A 1202 -12.26 -56.38 -17.53
C GLU A 1202 -11.96 -55.22 -18.51
N ILE A 1203 -11.40 -54.09 -18.06
CA ILE A 1203 -10.93 -53.00 -18.94
C ILE A 1203 -9.82 -53.48 -19.89
N GLY A 1204 -9.06 -54.52 -19.51
CA GLY A 1204 -8.02 -55.12 -20.35
C GLY A 1204 -6.75 -54.25 -20.53
N HIS A 1205 -6.57 -53.20 -19.73
CA HIS A 1205 -5.37 -52.34 -19.76
C HIS A 1205 -4.27 -52.89 -18.84
N VAL A 1206 -3.14 -53.29 -19.43
CA VAL A 1206 -2.05 -54.02 -18.73
C VAL A 1206 -1.54 -53.32 -17.45
N PRO A 1207 -1.28 -52.00 -17.42
CA PRO A 1207 -0.89 -51.29 -16.20
C PRO A 1207 -1.88 -51.35 -15.03
N LEU A 1208 -3.18 -51.47 -15.30
CA LEU A 1208 -4.23 -51.53 -14.26
C LEU A 1208 -4.42 -52.94 -13.69
N PHE A 1209 -4.02 -53.97 -14.44
CA PHE A 1209 -4.24 -55.37 -14.10
C PHE A 1209 -3.66 -55.73 -12.71
N THR A 1210 -2.40 -55.37 -12.46
CA THR A 1210 -1.72 -55.74 -11.21
C THR A 1210 -2.41 -55.14 -9.98
N CYS A 1211 -2.73 -53.84 -10.01
CA CYS A 1211 -3.35 -53.19 -8.84
C CYS A 1211 -4.81 -53.63 -8.64
N ALA A 1212 -5.54 -53.94 -9.71
CA ALA A 1212 -6.89 -54.48 -9.62
C ALA A 1212 -6.90 -55.90 -9.02
N LEU A 1213 -5.93 -56.73 -9.39
CA LEU A 1213 -5.77 -58.07 -8.81
C LEU A 1213 -5.39 -58.03 -7.33
N GLU A 1214 -4.52 -57.10 -6.94
CA GLU A 1214 -4.18 -56.85 -5.53
C GLU A 1214 -5.40 -56.42 -4.71
N LEU A 1215 -6.27 -55.57 -5.28
CA LEU A 1215 -7.55 -55.19 -4.67
C LEU A 1215 -8.47 -56.39 -4.47
N LEU A 1216 -8.66 -57.22 -5.52
CA LEU A 1216 -9.46 -58.45 -5.45
C LEU A 1216 -8.95 -59.39 -4.35
N GLN A 1217 -7.63 -59.60 -4.28
CA GLN A 1217 -7.01 -60.43 -3.27
C GLN A 1217 -7.23 -59.86 -1.85
N ALA A 1218 -7.10 -58.54 -1.68
CA ALA A 1218 -7.32 -57.88 -0.40
C ALA A 1218 -8.77 -58.02 0.08
N VAL A 1219 -9.75 -57.77 -0.80
CA VAL A 1219 -11.18 -57.90 -0.49
C VAL A 1219 -11.53 -59.33 -0.09
N LEU A 1220 -11.08 -60.34 -0.84
CA LEU A 1220 -11.37 -61.75 -0.53
C LEU A 1220 -10.80 -62.17 0.83
N LYS A 1221 -9.58 -61.74 1.17
CA LYS A 1221 -8.97 -62.02 2.48
C LYS A 1221 -9.77 -61.42 3.62
N VAL A 1222 -10.27 -60.20 3.46
CA VAL A 1222 -11.05 -59.50 4.50
C VAL A 1222 -12.44 -60.14 4.66
N LEU A 1223 -13.10 -60.52 3.56
CA LEU A 1223 -14.36 -61.26 3.61
C LEU A 1223 -14.20 -62.61 4.31
N ASP A 1224 -13.11 -63.34 4.04
CA ASP A 1224 -12.79 -64.61 4.71
C ASP A 1224 -12.52 -64.39 6.21
N THR A 1225 -11.72 -63.38 6.56
CA THR A 1225 -11.41 -63.04 7.96
C THR A 1225 -12.65 -62.63 8.76
N ASN A 1226 -13.61 -61.96 8.12
CA ASN A 1226 -14.89 -61.56 8.72
C ASN A 1226 -15.94 -62.70 8.72
N GLY A 1227 -15.60 -63.90 8.25
CA GLY A 1227 -16.44 -65.09 8.34
C GLY A 1227 -17.58 -65.19 7.31
N PHE A 1228 -17.53 -64.42 6.21
CA PHE A 1228 -18.59 -64.41 5.20
C PHE A 1228 -18.74 -65.75 4.44
N PHE A 1229 -17.70 -66.58 4.40
CA PHE A 1229 -17.68 -67.87 3.68
C PHE A 1229 -17.85 -69.09 4.59
N VAL A 1230 -18.23 -68.89 5.87
CA VAL A 1230 -18.35 -69.98 6.85
C VAL A 1230 -19.61 -70.81 6.60
N ASP A 1231 -20.75 -70.14 6.37
CA ASP A 1231 -22.07 -70.77 6.25
C ASP A 1231 -22.57 -70.84 4.80
N GLU A 1232 -21.97 -70.07 3.88
CA GLU A 1232 -22.38 -69.94 2.48
C GLU A 1232 -21.19 -70.07 1.52
N PRO A 1233 -21.36 -70.67 0.34
CA PRO A 1233 -20.30 -70.78 -0.65
C PRO A 1233 -19.96 -69.42 -1.28
N LEU A 1234 -18.71 -69.27 -1.71
CA LEU A 1234 -18.14 -67.99 -2.17
C LEU A 1234 -18.90 -67.36 -3.35
N ASP A 1235 -19.39 -68.18 -4.27
CA ASP A 1235 -20.16 -67.75 -5.43
C ASP A 1235 -21.52 -67.17 -5.04
N GLU A 1236 -22.25 -67.79 -4.10
CA GLU A 1236 -23.53 -67.26 -3.62
C GLU A 1236 -23.38 -65.89 -2.93
N VAL A 1237 -22.37 -65.75 -2.07
CA VAL A 1237 -22.10 -64.49 -1.35
C VAL A 1237 -21.78 -63.36 -2.33
N LEU A 1238 -20.89 -63.60 -3.28
CA LEU A 1238 -20.46 -62.58 -4.24
C LEU A 1238 -21.55 -62.27 -5.26
N LEU A 1239 -22.28 -63.26 -5.78
CA LEU A 1239 -23.40 -63.04 -6.70
C LEU A 1239 -24.55 -62.29 -6.02
N ARG A 1240 -24.80 -62.50 -4.73
CA ARG A 1240 -25.79 -61.71 -3.96
C ARG A 1240 -25.39 -60.24 -3.89
N ALA A 1241 -24.11 -59.94 -3.65
CA ALA A 1241 -23.60 -58.57 -3.67
C ALA A 1241 -23.67 -57.92 -5.07
N ARG A 1242 -23.73 -58.72 -6.14
CA ARG A 1242 -23.89 -58.22 -7.51
C ARG A 1242 -25.32 -57.78 -7.84
N GLN A 1243 -26.33 -58.38 -7.20
CA GLN A 1243 -27.75 -58.21 -7.54
C GLN A 1243 -28.19 -56.74 -7.69
N PRO A 1244 -27.83 -55.79 -6.80
CA PRO A 1244 -28.24 -54.38 -6.91
C PRO A 1244 -27.65 -53.65 -8.13
N MET A 1245 -26.64 -54.22 -8.78
CA MET A 1245 -25.88 -53.63 -9.90
C MET A 1245 -26.08 -54.39 -11.22
N LEU A 1246 -27.04 -55.32 -11.29
CA LEU A 1246 -27.26 -56.19 -12.46
C LEU A 1246 -27.52 -55.43 -13.75
N ASP A 1247 -28.31 -54.35 -13.71
CA ASP A 1247 -28.66 -53.58 -14.91
C ASP A 1247 -27.43 -52.99 -15.60
N VAL A 1248 -26.42 -52.57 -14.84
CA VAL A 1248 -25.19 -51.97 -15.36
C VAL A 1248 -24.13 -53.04 -15.67
N THR A 1249 -24.01 -54.05 -14.81
CA THR A 1249 -22.98 -55.10 -14.97
C THR A 1249 -23.29 -56.04 -16.14
N LYS A 1250 -24.56 -56.21 -16.54
CA LYS A 1250 -24.93 -56.96 -17.75
C LYS A 1250 -24.41 -56.34 -19.04
N GLU A 1251 -24.45 -55.02 -19.16
CA GLU A 1251 -23.91 -54.33 -20.34
C GLU A 1251 -22.39 -54.54 -20.46
N LEU A 1252 -21.69 -54.55 -19.32
CA LEU A 1252 -20.25 -54.83 -19.25
C LEU A 1252 -19.95 -56.29 -19.62
N ASP A 1253 -20.68 -57.24 -19.03
CA ASP A 1253 -20.58 -58.67 -19.32
C ASP A 1253 -20.77 -58.98 -20.82
N GLU A 1254 -21.79 -58.37 -21.44
CA GLU A 1254 -22.08 -58.52 -22.87
C GLU A 1254 -20.95 -57.95 -23.74
N SER A 1255 -20.31 -56.85 -23.30
CA SER A 1255 -19.20 -56.23 -24.03
C SER A 1255 -17.91 -57.06 -23.99
N VAL A 1256 -17.65 -57.76 -22.88
CA VAL A 1256 -16.47 -58.63 -22.69
C VAL A 1256 -16.74 -60.07 -23.14
N GLY A 1257 -18.00 -60.48 -23.21
CA GLY A 1257 -18.43 -61.81 -23.61
C GLY A 1257 -18.39 -62.85 -22.47
N LEU A 1258 -18.57 -62.41 -21.21
CA LEU A 1258 -18.53 -63.26 -20.02
C LEU A 1258 -19.92 -63.52 -19.44
N ASN A 1259 -20.11 -64.66 -18.77
CA ASN A 1259 -21.33 -64.96 -18.02
C ASN A 1259 -20.98 -65.59 -16.67
N PHE A 1260 -21.35 -64.89 -15.60
CA PHE A 1260 -21.05 -65.27 -14.23
C PHE A 1260 -22.16 -66.08 -13.54
N GLU A 1261 -23.37 -66.11 -14.11
CA GLU A 1261 -24.53 -66.85 -13.56
C GLU A 1261 -24.44 -68.36 -13.83
N THR A 1262 -23.88 -68.77 -14.98
CA THR A 1262 -23.80 -70.19 -15.36
C THR A 1262 -22.52 -70.89 -14.90
N HIS A 1263 -21.38 -70.19 -14.92
CA HIS A 1263 -20.07 -70.74 -14.57
C HIS A 1263 -19.19 -69.68 -13.89
N PHE A 1264 -19.48 -69.37 -12.61
CA PHE A 1264 -18.81 -68.32 -11.85
C PHE A 1264 -17.28 -68.37 -11.91
N SER A 1265 -16.68 -69.54 -11.65
CA SER A 1265 -15.22 -69.72 -11.66
C SER A 1265 -14.59 -69.52 -13.04
N PHE A 1266 -15.30 -69.86 -14.12
CA PHE A 1266 -14.84 -69.65 -15.49
C PHE A 1266 -14.97 -68.19 -15.90
N GLY A 1267 -16.06 -67.52 -15.48
CA GLY A 1267 -16.23 -66.08 -15.67
C GLY A 1267 -15.12 -65.28 -15.00
N VAL A 1268 -14.81 -65.58 -13.73
CA VAL A 1268 -13.72 -64.90 -12.99
C VAL A 1268 -12.34 -65.17 -13.58
N ALA A 1269 -12.11 -66.35 -14.16
CA ALA A 1269 -10.84 -66.67 -14.82
C ALA A 1269 -10.74 -66.15 -16.27
N GLY A 1270 -11.88 -65.84 -16.88
CA GLY A 1270 -11.99 -65.30 -18.24
C GLY A 1270 -11.93 -63.77 -18.29
N ALA A 1271 -12.34 -63.11 -17.21
CA ALA A 1271 -12.02 -61.71 -16.90
C ALA A 1271 -10.52 -61.55 -16.67
#